data_AF-A0A668UNJ7-F1
#
_entry.id   AF-A0A668UNJ7-F1
#
_cell.length_a   1.000
_cell.length_b   1.000
_cell.length_c   1.000
_cell.angle_alpha   90.00
_cell.angle_beta   90.00
_cell.angle_gamma   90.00
#
_symmetry.space_group_name_H-M   'P 1'
#
loop_
_entity.id
_entity.type
_entity.pdbx_description
1 polymer ?
#
loop_
_entity_poly.entity_id
_entity_poly.type
_entity_poly.pdbx_seq_one_letter_code
_entity_poly.pdbx_strand_id
1 'polypeptide(L)'
;MGDEKHDGKVPLVEKTKVKVLYETETSLQLDTKAAYPNAGSNSIYSAILSRNEAVKDAKRLKTFLELRDKYVEKNVMFEDPLFPADDSSLFYSRKPSMKIEWKRPSEICENPQFIIDGANRTDICQGELGDCWLLAAIACLTLNEKLLYRVIPPDQSFTENYAGIFHFQFWRYGEWIDVVVDDRIPTCNNQLVFTKSFRKNEFWSALLEKAYAKLHGSYEALKGGNTLEAMEDFTGGVTEYFELSDDPTELYKTMKNALERGSLMGCSIDVCSESELESRTEQGLVRGHAYSIISLEECDEVSKDTRIRLIRLRNPWGFVLWKGPWSANSKEWSTISAADRENLKKQTIEASEFWMSFADFKKNFTKLEMCNLTPDTLQGDERNTWTVSVHEGRWVRGSSAGGCRNFPDTFWTNPQYRLQLYEEDDDPDDEQVACTVVVALMQKGRRMQRHQGAKFLTIGFSIYEVPKEMCGQNQHLQKDFFLYTASKAKCKTYINLREVTERFCLPPGEYVIIPTTFKPHEEGEFILRVFSEKQSTSEEAETTIGSDQTQQDKKQKEKPIVFVSDRALASKEIEHDTIRGEKRKKPKRKLLQPEETEEEKQFRAIYQQIAGDDMQICANELKTILKNVLSKHNDIKSEGFSLETCRSMIALMDTDGTGKLNLQEFKHLWKKIKDWQLIFKRYDKDKNWSISSFEMRNAVNDAGFQLNRQLYDIIAMRYADERLNIDFDSYICCFVRLEGMFRAFNAFDKDGDGIIKLNVLEWLQLTMYS
;
A
#
# COMPACT_ATOMS: atom_id res chain seq x y z
N MET A 1 -58.74 7.61 30.36
CA MET A 1 -58.24 8.91 29.88
C MET A 1 -56.94 9.17 30.60
N GLY A 2 -55.85 9.29 29.85
CA GLY A 2 -54.49 9.46 30.36
C GLY A 2 -53.52 9.14 29.23
N ASP A 3 -53.37 10.10 28.32
CA ASP A 3 -52.39 10.09 27.22
C ASP A 3 -50.97 10.21 27.79
N GLU A 4 -50.10 9.23 27.53
CA GLU A 4 -48.66 9.43 27.59
C GLU A 4 -48.15 9.74 26.18
N LYS A 5 -47.79 11.02 25.99
CA LYS A 5 -47.13 11.52 24.79
C LYS A 5 -45.70 10.99 24.75
N HIS A 6 -45.34 10.34 23.64
CA HIS A 6 -43.95 10.16 23.24
C HIS A 6 -43.29 11.53 23.00
N ASP A 7 -42.43 11.95 23.93
CA ASP A 7 -41.54 13.08 23.71
C ASP A 7 -40.49 12.70 22.64
N GLY A 8 -40.52 13.45 21.54
CA GLY A 8 -39.54 13.35 20.47
C GLY A 8 -38.15 13.76 20.96
N LYS A 9 -37.17 12.87 20.76
CA LYS A 9 -35.76 13.16 21.04
C LYS A 9 -35.28 14.27 20.11
N VAL A 10 -34.78 15.36 20.69
CA VAL A 10 -34.23 16.52 19.97
C VAL A 10 -32.77 16.23 19.58
N PRO A 11 -32.34 16.51 18.33
CA PRO A 11 -30.95 16.37 17.94
C PRO A 11 -30.08 17.44 18.60
N LEU A 12 -29.02 17.00 19.29
CA LEU A 12 -27.98 17.86 19.85
C LEU A 12 -26.83 17.91 18.84
N VAL A 13 -26.70 19.03 18.12
CA VAL A 13 -25.50 19.35 17.36
C VAL A 13 -24.40 19.71 18.37
N GLU A 14 -23.77 18.70 18.98
CA GLU A 14 -22.54 18.91 19.72
C GLU A 14 -21.42 19.18 18.71
N LYS A 15 -20.87 20.41 18.75
CA LYS A 15 -19.54 20.69 18.20
C LYS A 15 -18.55 19.84 18.98
N THR A 16 -18.35 18.62 18.53
CA THR A 16 -17.28 17.75 19.02
C THR A 16 -15.97 18.47 18.72
N LYS A 17 -15.39 19.12 19.73
CA LYS A 17 -13.95 19.38 19.75
C LYS A 17 -13.26 18.02 19.89
N VAL A 18 -13.23 17.27 18.79
CA VAL A 18 -12.13 16.36 18.56
C VAL A 18 -10.90 17.27 18.58
N LYS A 19 -9.94 16.98 19.45
CA LYS A 19 -8.59 17.54 19.32
C LYS A 19 -8.05 17.02 17.99
N VAL A 20 -8.36 17.75 16.93
CA VAL A 20 -7.56 17.76 15.73
C VAL A 20 -6.24 18.39 16.16
N LEU A 21 -5.20 17.58 16.26
CA LEU A 21 -3.84 18.09 16.31
C LEU A 21 -3.52 18.61 14.90
N TYR A 22 -4.01 19.81 14.60
CA TYR A 22 -3.29 20.71 13.71
C TYR A 22 -2.65 21.79 14.57
N GLU A 23 -1.42 22.08 14.20
CA GLU A 23 -0.47 22.98 14.82
C GLU A 23 -1.08 24.36 15.07
N THR A 24 -0.74 24.94 16.21
CA THR A 24 -1.09 26.30 16.60
C THR A 24 -0.51 27.31 15.61
N GLU A 25 -1.37 27.97 14.83
CA GLU A 25 -1.03 29.23 14.16
C GLU A 25 -1.09 30.39 15.16
N THR A 26 0.05 31.04 15.36
CA THR A 26 0.13 32.39 15.90
C THR A 26 -0.48 33.38 14.91
N SER A 27 -1.44 34.13 15.42
CA SER A 27 -2.15 35.27 14.83
C SER A 27 -1.29 36.24 14.01
N LEU A 28 -1.80 36.68 12.85
CA LEU A 28 -1.88 38.10 12.45
C LEU A 28 -2.78 38.27 11.20
N GLN A 29 -3.38 39.45 11.11
CA GLN A 29 -4.56 39.81 10.32
C GLN A 29 -4.38 39.75 8.80
N LEU A 30 -5.53 39.57 8.11
CA LEU A 30 -5.72 39.61 6.66
C LEU A 30 -5.17 40.90 6.04
N ASP A 31 -4.38 40.74 4.97
CA ASP A 31 -4.38 41.70 3.86
C ASP A 31 -4.38 40.96 2.52
N THR A 32 -5.30 41.42 1.66
CA THR A 32 -5.67 40.86 0.36
C THR A 32 -4.61 41.06 -0.73
N LYS A 33 -4.48 40.04 -1.60
CA LYS A 33 -3.78 39.96 -2.91
C LYS A 33 -2.40 39.30 -2.93
N ALA A 34 -2.39 37.97 -3.09
CA ALA A 34 -1.45 37.25 -3.96
C ALA A 34 -2.09 35.92 -4.37
N ALA A 35 -2.15 35.64 -5.67
CA ALA A 35 -2.58 34.35 -6.20
C ALA A 35 -1.48 33.31 -5.96
N TYR A 36 -1.82 32.19 -5.30
CA TYR A 36 -0.97 31.01 -5.16
C TYR A 36 -1.66 29.77 -5.78
N PRO A 37 -0.90 28.77 -6.28
CA PRO A 37 -1.42 27.68 -7.11
C PRO A 37 -2.20 26.63 -6.31
N ASN A 38 -3.03 25.87 -7.04
CA ASN A 38 -3.88 24.77 -6.56
C ASN A 38 -3.18 23.82 -5.57
N ALA A 39 -3.82 23.59 -4.43
CA ALA A 39 -3.43 22.61 -3.42
C ALA A 39 -3.66 21.17 -3.94
N GLY A 40 -2.71 20.67 -4.72
CA GLY A 40 -2.43 19.25 -4.84
C GLY A 40 -1.38 18.90 -3.79
N SER A 41 -1.81 18.45 -2.61
CA SER A 41 -0.87 17.89 -1.65
C SER A 41 -1.59 16.93 -0.71
N ASN A 42 -1.46 15.63 -1.01
CA ASN A 42 -1.21 14.68 0.06
C ASN A 42 -0.04 15.26 0.85
N SER A 43 -0.27 15.69 2.09
CA SER A 43 0.83 16.17 2.92
C SER A 43 1.85 15.04 3.05
N ILE A 44 3.04 15.25 2.51
CA ILE A 44 4.16 14.31 2.49
C ILE A 44 4.52 13.81 3.92
N TYR A 45 4.12 14.57 4.95
CA TYR A 45 4.29 14.20 6.36
C TYR A 45 3.30 13.15 6.87
N SER A 46 2.10 13.01 6.29
CA SER A 46 1.14 11.99 6.73
C SER A 46 1.59 10.56 6.39
N ALA A 47 2.39 10.41 5.33
CA ALA A 47 2.91 9.12 4.87
C ALA A 47 4.04 8.56 5.76
N ILE A 48 4.82 9.43 6.42
CA ILE A 48 5.93 9.02 7.31
C ILE A 48 5.39 8.56 8.68
N LEU A 49 4.30 9.17 9.16
CA LEU A 49 3.64 8.82 10.42
C LEU A 49 2.78 7.55 10.35
N SER A 50 2.57 6.99 9.15
CA SER A 50 1.70 5.82 8.92
C SER A 50 2.20 4.55 9.61
N ARG A 51 3.48 4.46 9.99
CA ARG A 51 4.12 3.20 10.43
C ARG A 51 4.00 2.82 11.90
N ASN A 52 3.31 3.61 12.72
CA ASN A 52 2.93 3.15 14.06
C ASN A 52 1.62 2.36 13.99
N GLU A 53 1.66 1.19 13.35
CA GLU A 53 0.48 0.35 13.10
C GLU A 53 0.27 -0.79 14.09
N ALA A 54 1.32 -1.25 14.78
CA ALA A 54 1.21 -2.26 15.85
C ALA A 54 0.47 -1.79 17.13
N VAL A 55 0.04 -0.52 17.20
CA VAL A 55 -0.73 0.06 18.33
C VAL A 55 -2.23 0.23 17.99
N LYS A 56 -2.66 -0.12 16.77
CA LYS A 56 -4.05 0.16 16.30
C LYS A 56 -5.04 -1.00 16.53
N ASP A 57 -4.60 -2.25 16.60
CA ASP A 57 -5.50 -3.41 16.62
C ASP A 57 -6.33 -3.55 17.90
N ALA A 58 -5.73 -3.34 19.07
CA ALA A 58 -6.46 -3.35 20.34
C ALA A 58 -7.26 -2.06 20.61
N LYS A 59 -7.04 -1.01 19.81
CA LYS A 59 -7.68 0.31 19.97
C LYS A 59 -8.95 0.44 19.13
N ARG A 60 -9.04 -0.23 17.96
CA ARG A 60 -10.19 -0.10 17.04
C ARG A 60 -11.42 -0.93 17.46
N LEU A 61 -11.28 -2.19 17.87
CA LEU A 61 -12.43 -3.01 18.33
C LEU A 61 -13.06 -2.50 19.63
N LYS A 62 -12.23 -1.90 20.51
CA LYS A 62 -12.72 -1.14 21.67
C LYS A 62 -13.61 0.03 21.25
N THR A 63 -13.41 0.61 20.08
CA THR A 63 -14.11 1.82 19.62
C THR A 63 -15.60 1.58 19.32
N PHE A 64 -16.01 0.47 18.68
CA PHE A 64 -17.44 0.26 18.37
C PHE A 64 -18.27 0.04 19.63
N LEU A 65 -17.88 -0.90 20.49
CA LEU A 65 -18.61 -1.18 21.73
C LEU A 65 -18.60 0.05 22.66
N GLU A 66 -17.46 0.72 22.83
CA GLU A 66 -17.38 1.96 23.62
C GLU A 66 -18.23 3.09 23.01
N LEU A 67 -18.27 3.24 21.68
CA LEU A 67 -19.14 4.22 21.02
C LEU A 67 -20.61 3.86 21.22
N ARG A 68 -21.01 2.62 20.92
CA ARG A 68 -22.39 2.14 21.08
C ARG A 68 -22.85 2.36 22.50
N ASP A 69 -22.10 1.88 23.49
CA ASP A 69 -22.48 1.96 24.90
C ASP A 69 -22.58 3.43 25.34
N LYS A 70 -21.66 4.30 24.89
CA LYS A 70 -21.75 5.76 25.13
C LYS A 70 -23.02 6.39 24.55
N TYR A 71 -23.45 6.01 23.35
CA TYR A 71 -24.65 6.57 22.72
C TYR A 71 -25.94 5.97 23.31
N VAL A 72 -25.92 4.70 23.72
CA VAL A 72 -26.99 4.05 24.50
C VAL A 72 -27.17 4.77 25.85
N GLU A 73 -26.08 5.01 26.59
CA GLU A 73 -26.11 5.74 27.87
C GLU A 73 -26.63 7.17 27.72
N LYS A 74 -26.19 7.88 26.67
CA LYS A 74 -26.68 9.23 26.35
C LYS A 74 -28.11 9.25 25.81
N ASN A 75 -28.66 8.11 25.42
CA ASN A 75 -29.97 7.96 24.78
C ASN A 75 -30.13 8.75 23.46
N VAL A 76 -29.02 8.96 22.73
CA VAL A 76 -28.94 9.72 21.47
C VAL A 76 -28.57 8.79 20.32
N MET A 77 -29.14 9.02 19.14
CA MET A 77 -28.80 8.25 17.93
C MET A 77 -27.45 8.67 17.36
N PHE A 78 -26.65 7.71 16.94
CA PHE A 78 -25.37 7.97 16.28
C PHE A 78 -25.59 8.62 14.91
N GLU A 79 -24.81 9.67 14.65
CA GLU A 79 -24.69 10.29 13.34
C GLU A 79 -23.22 10.24 12.95
N ASP A 80 -22.94 9.61 11.81
CA ASP A 80 -21.58 9.41 11.33
C ASP A 80 -21.00 10.72 10.79
N PRO A 81 -19.98 11.30 11.45
CA PRO A 81 -19.37 12.54 10.97
C PRO A 81 -18.43 12.31 9.78
N LEU A 82 -17.99 11.07 9.55
CA LEU A 82 -17.06 10.71 8.46
C LEU A 82 -17.79 10.29 7.19
N PHE A 83 -19.09 10.04 7.27
CA PHE A 83 -19.94 9.68 6.14
C PHE A 83 -21.32 10.33 6.31
N PRO A 84 -21.42 11.65 6.07
CA PRO A 84 -22.62 12.41 6.37
C PRO A 84 -23.80 11.99 5.48
N ALA A 85 -25.01 12.15 6.01
CA ALA A 85 -26.24 11.86 5.29
C ALA A 85 -26.62 12.99 4.30
N ASP A 86 -25.73 13.27 3.33
CA ASP A 86 -25.91 14.29 2.30
C ASP A 86 -25.44 13.80 0.91
N ASP A 87 -25.51 14.69 -0.09
CA ASP A 87 -25.17 14.38 -1.48
C ASP A 87 -23.69 13.97 -1.67
N SER A 88 -22.77 14.39 -0.78
CA SER A 88 -21.34 14.10 -0.91
C SER A 88 -21.03 12.61 -0.71
N SER A 89 -21.80 11.93 0.13
CA SER A 89 -21.73 10.48 0.34
C SER A 89 -22.37 9.68 -0.80
N LEU A 90 -23.21 10.30 -1.63
CA LEU A 90 -23.89 9.64 -2.75
C LEU A 90 -23.06 9.73 -4.03
N PHE A 91 -22.82 10.95 -4.51
CA PHE A 91 -22.20 11.21 -5.81
C PHE A 91 -21.21 12.38 -5.71
N TYR A 92 -20.02 12.19 -6.28
CA TYR A 92 -19.00 13.24 -6.40
C TYR A 92 -19.02 13.92 -7.78
N SER A 93 -19.54 13.25 -8.82
CA SER A 93 -19.49 13.77 -10.20
C SER A 93 -20.72 14.59 -10.59
N ARG A 94 -21.88 14.29 -9.99
CA ARG A 94 -23.18 14.86 -10.35
C ARG A 94 -24.11 14.91 -9.16
N LYS A 95 -25.11 15.78 -9.21
CA LYS A 95 -26.21 15.72 -8.25
C LYS A 95 -27.15 14.55 -8.59
N PRO A 96 -27.76 13.89 -7.59
CA PRO A 96 -28.81 12.92 -7.83
C PRO A 96 -29.93 13.54 -8.68
N SER A 97 -30.39 12.80 -9.70
CA SER A 97 -31.56 13.20 -10.49
C SER A 97 -32.87 13.02 -9.72
N MET A 98 -32.85 12.21 -8.66
CA MET A 98 -33.98 11.90 -7.81
C MET A 98 -33.86 12.60 -6.46
N LYS A 99 -34.99 12.92 -5.83
CA LYS A 99 -35.01 13.50 -4.49
C LYS A 99 -34.74 12.41 -3.46
N ILE A 100 -33.46 12.24 -3.10
CA ILE A 100 -33.03 11.26 -2.11
C ILE A 100 -33.21 11.83 -0.70
N GLU A 101 -33.84 11.05 0.17
CA GLU A 101 -34.03 11.34 1.59
C GLU A 101 -33.33 10.24 2.40
N TRP A 102 -32.47 10.62 3.34
CA TRP A 102 -31.81 9.68 4.23
C TRP A 102 -32.73 9.34 5.40
N LYS A 103 -33.10 8.06 5.54
CA LYS A 103 -34.03 7.59 6.58
C LYS A 103 -33.46 6.41 7.34
N ARG A 104 -33.80 6.30 8.62
CA ARG A 104 -33.45 5.11 9.42
C ARG A 104 -34.45 3.98 9.16
N PRO A 105 -34.08 2.70 9.29
CA PRO A 105 -35.00 1.57 9.18
C PRO A 105 -36.30 1.70 9.98
N SER A 106 -36.20 2.28 11.19
CA SER A 106 -37.35 2.57 12.07
C SER A 106 -38.33 3.62 11.53
N GLU A 107 -37.91 4.44 10.56
CA GLU A 107 -38.77 5.41 9.86
C GLU A 107 -39.38 4.83 8.58
N ILE A 108 -38.87 3.68 8.11
CA ILE A 108 -39.26 3.03 6.86
C ILE A 108 -40.26 1.90 7.13
N CYS A 109 -40.07 1.12 8.20
CA CYS A 109 -40.96 0.03 8.58
C CYS A 109 -41.11 -0.09 10.11
N GLU A 110 -42.22 -0.71 10.55
CA GLU A 110 -42.59 -0.76 11.98
C GLU A 110 -41.72 -1.70 12.83
N ASN A 111 -41.13 -2.74 12.23
CA ASN A 111 -40.32 -3.73 12.93
C ASN A 111 -39.05 -4.07 12.14
N PRO A 112 -38.06 -3.14 12.10
CA PRO A 112 -36.81 -3.37 11.39
C PRO A 112 -36.00 -4.47 12.10
N GLN A 113 -35.46 -5.37 11.30
CA GLN A 113 -34.61 -6.47 11.72
C GLN A 113 -33.27 -6.37 11.00
N PHE A 114 -32.20 -6.75 11.69
CA PHE A 114 -30.88 -6.74 11.10
C PHE A 114 -30.75 -7.91 10.13
N ILE A 115 -30.92 -9.13 10.65
CA ILE A 115 -30.91 -10.40 9.91
C ILE A 115 -32.13 -11.22 10.35
N ILE A 116 -32.85 -11.86 9.40
CA ILE A 116 -34.00 -12.74 9.69
C ILE A 116 -33.77 -14.13 9.08
N ASP A 117 -33.78 -15.18 9.91
CA ASP A 117 -33.53 -16.57 9.51
C ASP A 117 -32.13 -16.81 8.88
N GLY A 118 -31.13 -16.08 9.36
CA GLY A 118 -29.77 -16.11 8.83
C GLY A 118 -29.60 -15.21 7.60
N ALA A 119 -28.38 -14.73 7.37
CA ALA A 119 -28.09 -13.85 6.24
C ALA A 119 -27.99 -14.68 4.94
N ASN A 120 -29.04 -14.61 4.13
CA ASN A 120 -29.19 -15.43 2.93
C ASN A 120 -28.94 -14.60 1.67
N ARG A 121 -28.49 -15.28 0.60
CA ARG A 121 -28.32 -14.63 -0.71
C ARG A 121 -29.61 -14.05 -1.27
N THR A 122 -30.80 -14.49 -0.84
CA THR A 122 -32.08 -13.88 -1.25
C THR A 122 -32.25 -12.44 -0.79
N ASP A 123 -31.45 -12.02 0.20
CA ASP A 123 -31.58 -10.73 0.86
C ASP A 123 -30.76 -9.65 0.13
N ILE A 124 -30.21 -10.02 -1.04
CA ILE A 124 -29.33 -9.20 -1.86
C ILE A 124 -29.98 -9.02 -3.23
N CYS A 125 -30.68 -7.91 -3.40
CA CYS A 125 -31.22 -7.48 -4.69
C CYS A 125 -30.63 -6.11 -5.06
N GLN A 126 -30.07 -6.01 -6.26
CA GLN A 126 -29.50 -4.75 -6.78
C GLN A 126 -30.55 -3.65 -6.86
N GLY A 127 -30.14 -2.45 -6.45
CA GLY A 127 -30.90 -1.21 -6.63
C GLY A 127 -30.54 -0.51 -7.95
N GLU A 128 -30.56 0.82 -7.92
CA GLU A 128 -30.26 1.65 -9.11
C GLU A 128 -28.75 1.90 -9.35
N LEU A 129 -27.88 1.41 -8.45
CA LEU A 129 -26.43 1.55 -8.57
C LEU A 129 -25.85 0.41 -9.43
N GLY A 130 -24.86 0.71 -10.27
CA GLY A 130 -24.16 -0.26 -11.12
C GLY A 130 -23.03 -0.97 -10.38
N ASP A 131 -23.34 -1.62 -9.27
CA ASP A 131 -22.40 -2.29 -8.36
C ASP A 131 -22.65 -3.80 -8.26
N CYS A 132 -23.21 -4.40 -9.32
CA CYS A 132 -23.49 -5.84 -9.40
C CYS A 132 -22.32 -6.75 -9.00
N TRP A 133 -21.08 -6.33 -9.27
CA TRP A 133 -19.85 -7.01 -8.88
C TRP A 133 -19.72 -7.18 -7.35
N LEU A 134 -20.11 -6.17 -6.58
CA LEU A 134 -20.13 -6.24 -5.12
C LEU A 134 -21.21 -7.21 -4.65
N LEU A 135 -22.41 -7.11 -5.22
CA LEU A 135 -23.56 -7.92 -4.82
C LEU A 135 -23.38 -9.40 -5.17
N ALA A 136 -22.75 -9.70 -6.29
CA ALA A 136 -22.35 -11.05 -6.66
C ALA A 136 -21.35 -11.63 -5.64
N ALA A 137 -20.38 -10.82 -5.16
CA ALA A 137 -19.45 -11.24 -4.13
C ALA A 137 -20.11 -11.44 -2.76
N ILE A 138 -21.02 -10.54 -2.33
CA ILE A 138 -21.78 -10.71 -1.08
C ILE A 138 -22.61 -11.99 -1.15
N ALA A 139 -23.22 -12.29 -2.31
CA ALA A 139 -23.97 -13.52 -2.47
C ALA A 139 -23.10 -14.78 -2.35
N CYS A 140 -21.87 -14.75 -2.88
CA CYS A 140 -20.91 -15.84 -2.66
C CYS A 140 -20.52 -15.94 -1.18
N LEU A 141 -20.35 -14.82 -0.48
CA LEU A 141 -20.01 -14.80 0.94
C LEU A 141 -21.06 -15.54 1.80
N THR A 142 -22.35 -15.45 1.45
CA THR A 142 -23.42 -16.18 2.17
C THR A 142 -23.31 -17.71 2.08
N LEU A 143 -22.50 -18.24 1.15
CA LEU A 143 -22.25 -19.69 1.05
C LEU A 143 -21.33 -20.21 2.16
N ASN A 144 -20.60 -19.33 2.82
CA ASN A 144 -19.69 -19.68 3.91
C ASN A 144 -20.02 -18.86 5.16
N GLU A 145 -20.84 -19.43 6.05
CA GLU A 145 -21.30 -18.77 7.28
C GLU A 145 -20.15 -18.27 8.16
N LYS A 146 -19.04 -19.00 8.24
CA LYS A 146 -17.88 -18.58 9.06
C LYS A 146 -17.28 -17.27 8.57
N LEU A 147 -17.18 -17.10 7.25
CA LEU A 147 -16.67 -15.87 6.64
C LEU A 147 -17.70 -14.75 6.67
N LEU A 148 -18.96 -15.11 6.45
CA LEU A 148 -20.08 -14.18 6.55
C LEU A 148 -20.10 -13.49 7.91
N TYR A 149 -20.03 -14.26 9.01
CA TYR A 149 -20.03 -13.69 10.36
C TYR A 149 -18.72 -13.02 10.77
N ARG A 150 -17.64 -13.22 10.02
CA ARG A 150 -16.42 -12.42 10.15
C ARG A 150 -16.63 -11.01 9.61
N VAL A 151 -17.23 -10.90 8.42
CA VAL A 151 -17.55 -9.60 7.78
C VAL A 151 -18.72 -8.91 8.47
N ILE A 152 -19.72 -9.67 8.91
CA ILE A 152 -20.97 -9.21 9.51
C ILE A 152 -21.08 -9.78 10.93
N PRO A 153 -20.54 -9.08 11.94
CA PRO A 153 -20.64 -9.50 13.33
C PRO A 153 -22.10 -9.72 13.75
N PRO A 154 -22.45 -10.88 14.34
CA PRO A 154 -23.84 -11.25 14.64
C PRO A 154 -24.40 -10.56 15.89
N ASP A 155 -23.60 -9.77 16.62
CA ASP A 155 -23.94 -9.09 17.87
C ASP A 155 -24.69 -7.74 17.67
N GLN A 156 -25.35 -7.59 16.52
CA GLN A 156 -25.99 -6.35 16.09
C GLN A 156 -27.50 -6.51 15.98
N SER A 157 -28.26 -5.55 16.52
CA SER A 157 -29.72 -5.59 16.54
C SER A 157 -30.34 -4.18 16.51
N PHE A 158 -31.58 -4.10 16.02
CA PHE A 158 -32.42 -2.90 16.12
C PHE A 158 -33.21 -2.83 17.43
N THR A 159 -33.24 -3.91 18.23
CA THR A 159 -33.99 -3.96 19.49
C THR A 159 -33.09 -3.83 20.71
N GLU A 160 -32.03 -4.63 20.76
CA GLU A 160 -31.10 -4.68 21.91
C GLU A 160 -29.94 -3.69 21.72
N ASN A 161 -29.67 -2.86 22.73
CA ASN A 161 -28.59 -1.86 22.73
C ASN A 161 -28.57 -0.95 21.48
N TYR A 162 -29.74 -0.67 20.93
CA TYR A 162 -29.88 0.12 19.71
C TYR A 162 -29.58 1.60 19.95
N ALA A 163 -28.59 2.10 19.22
CA ALA A 163 -28.23 3.52 19.17
C ALA A 163 -28.03 4.02 17.72
N GLY A 164 -28.60 3.33 16.72
CA GLY A 164 -28.47 3.69 15.31
C GLY A 164 -27.05 3.57 14.77
N ILE A 165 -26.25 2.64 15.31
CA ILE A 165 -24.84 2.40 14.99
C ILE A 165 -24.61 0.91 14.71
N PHE A 166 -23.90 0.61 13.63
CA PHE A 166 -23.58 -0.74 13.15
C PHE A 166 -22.12 -0.78 12.70
N HIS A 167 -21.55 -1.98 12.56
CA HIS A 167 -20.18 -2.16 12.10
C HIS A 167 -19.99 -3.42 11.25
N PHE A 168 -18.98 -3.38 10.39
CA PHE A 168 -18.62 -4.43 9.45
C PHE A 168 -17.12 -4.53 9.33
N GLN A 169 -16.60 -5.74 9.10
CA GLN A 169 -15.17 -5.97 8.97
C GLN A 169 -14.79 -6.25 7.51
N PHE A 170 -13.82 -5.51 7.00
CA PHE A 170 -13.29 -5.73 5.66
C PHE A 170 -11.80 -5.99 5.73
N TRP A 171 -11.31 -6.92 4.92
CA TRP A 171 -9.90 -7.08 4.69
C TRP A 171 -9.40 -5.95 3.80
N ARG A 172 -8.35 -5.28 4.24
CA ARG A 172 -7.67 -4.21 3.52
C ARG A 172 -6.19 -4.35 3.71
N TYR A 173 -5.52 -4.61 2.60
CA TYR A 173 -4.08 -4.47 2.49
C TYR A 173 -3.28 -5.33 3.46
N GLY A 174 -3.77 -6.54 3.78
CA GLY A 174 -3.16 -7.44 4.75
C GLY A 174 -3.83 -7.43 6.12
N GLU A 175 -4.64 -6.42 6.41
CA GLU A 175 -5.23 -6.22 7.74
C GLU A 175 -6.76 -6.24 7.71
N TRP A 176 -7.38 -6.69 8.79
CA TRP A 176 -8.84 -6.58 8.96
C TRP A 176 -9.18 -5.24 9.61
N ILE A 177 -9.98 -4.44 8.91
CA ILE A 177 -10.43 -3.14 9.39
C ILE A 177 -11.91 -3.18 9.77
N ASP A 178 -12.22 -2.59 10.93
CA ASP A 178 -13.59 -2.44 11.41
C ASP A 178 -14.17 -1.09 10.96
N VAL A 179 -15.27 -1.11 10.21
CA VAL A 179 -15.93 0.06 9.64
C VAL A 179 -17.28 0.26 10.31
N VAL A 180 -17.35 1.30 11.13
CA VAL A 180 -18.57 1.73 11.81
C VAL A 180 -19.39 2.65 10.91
N VAL A 181 -20.70 2.46 10.86
CA VAL A 181 -21.66 3.32 10.14
C VAL A 181 -22.89 3.59 11.00
N ASP A 182 -23.55 4.72 10.76
CA ASP A 182 -24.94 4.89 11.23
C ASP A 182 -25.94 4.17 10.31
N ASP A 183 -27.18 4.02 10.75
CA ASP A 183 -28.23 3.32 9.99
C ASP A 183 -29.10 4.23 9.10
N ARG A 184 -28.70 5.46 8.80
CA ARG A 184 -29.41 6.30 7.81
C ARG A 184 -29.14 5.74 6.41
N ILE A 185 -30.15 5.32 5.68
CA ILE A 185 -30.01 4.72 4.34
C ILE A 185 -30.68 5.62 3.29
N PRO A 186 -30.11 5.76 2.09
CA PRO A 186 -30.71 6.52 0.99
C PRO A 186 -32.06 5.94 0.52
N THR A 187 -33.12 6.75 0.59
CA THR A 187 -34.47 6.39 0.15
C THR A 187 -35.04 7.38 -0.87
N CYS A 188 -35.92 6.88 -1.74
CA CYS A 188 -36.79 7.71 -2.56
C CYS A 188 -38.22 7.20 -2.41
N ASN A 189 -39.16 8.09 -2.05
CA ASN A 189 -40.56 7.71 -1.80
C ASN A 189 -40.72 6.58 -0.76
N ASN A 190 -39.95 6.61 0.33
CA ASN A 190 -39.89 5.57 1.38
C ASN A 190 -39.46 4.17 0.88
N GLN A 191 -38.77 4.08 -0.26
CA GLN A 191 -38.17 2.84 -0.74
C GLN A 191 -36.65 3.00 -0.82
N LEU A 192 -35.92 1.93 -0.49
CA LEU A 192 -34.47 1.86 -0.64
C LEU A 192 -34.09 2.03 -2.11
N VAL A 193 -33.15 2.93 -2.39
CA VAL A 193 -32.67 3.24 -3.75
C VAL A 193 -31.62 2.23 -4.22
N PHE A 194 -30.74 1.83 -3.30
CA PHE A 194 -29.64 0.91 -3.56
C PHE A 194 -30.00 -0.52 -3.14
N THR A 195 -29.06 -1.28 -2.58
CA THR A 195 -29.29 -2.69 -2.22
C THR A 195 -30.44 -2.85 -1.24
N LYS A 196 -31.25 -3.87 -1.48
CA LYS A 196 -32.43 -4.22 -0.65
C LYS A 196 -32.62 -5.72 -0.54
N SER A 197 -33.21 -6.15 0.57
CA SER A 197 -33.70 -7.52 0.74
C SER A 197 -35.03 -7.72 0.03
N PHE A 198 -35.33 -8.97 -0.34
CA PHE A 198 -36.67 -9.38 -0.73
C PHE A 198 -37.67 -9.17 0.42
N ARG A 199 -37.21 -9.33 1.67
CA ARG A 199 -37.98 -9.04 2.88
C ARG A 199 -37.88 -7.54 3.19
N LYS A 200 -39.03 -6.88 3.31
CA LYS A 200 -39.10 -5.41 3.48
C LYS A 200 -38.56 -4.89 4.82
N ASN A 201 -38.40 -5.76 5.80
CA ASN A 201 -38.00 -5.41 7.16
C ASN A 201 -36.58 -5.88 7.51
N GLU A 202 -35.76 -6.28 6.54
CA GLU A 202 -34.39 -6.74 6.74
C GLU A 202 -33.38 -5.80 6.07
N PHE A 203 -32.33 -5.41 6.80
CA PHE A 203 -31.47 -4.28 6.41
C PHE A 203 -29.96 -4.54 6.43
N TRP A 204 -29.48 -5.73 6.82
CA TRP A 204 -28.03 -6.00 6.88
C TRP A 204 -27.31 -5.75 5.54
N SER A 205 -27.91 -6.14 4.42
CA SER A 205 -27.30 -6.03 3.09
C SER A 205 -27.15 -4.58 2.64
N ALA A 206 -28.15 -3.74 2.95
CA ALA A 206 -28.11 -2.30 2.68
C ALA A 206 -27.06 -1.58 3.55
N LEU A 207 -26.92 -1.98 4.81
CA LEU A 207 -25.92 -1.41 5.72
C LEU A 207 -24.50 -1.87 5.38
N LEU A 208 -24.32 -3.10 4.91
CA LEU A 208 -23.06 -3.63 4.42
C LEU A 208 -22.58 -2.84 3.19
N GLU A 209 -23.46 -2.63 2.22
CA GLU A 209 -23.19 -1.80 1.03
C GLU A 209 -22.80 -0.37 1.45
N LYS A 210 -23.51 0.21 2.43
CA LYS A 210 -23.16 1.54 2.98
C LYS A 210 -21.77 1.57 3.61
N ALA A 211 -21.41 0.58 4.42
CA ALA A 211 -20.10 0.51 5.04
C ALA A 211 -18.99 0.36 4.00
N TYR A 212 -19.25 -0.41 2.94
CA TYR A 212 -18.34 -0.53 1.81
C TYR A 212 -18.25 0.78 0.99
N ALA A 213 -19.36 1.49 0.79
CA ALA A 213 -19.36 2.82 0.16
C ALA A 213 -18.55 3.84 0.97
N LYS A 214 -18.70 3.84 2.31
CA LYS A 214 -17.89 4.65 3.22
C LYS A 214 -16.41 4.35 3.08
N LEU A 215 -16.04 3.07 3.00
CA LEU A 215 -14.66 2.64 2.84
C LEU A 215 -14.02 3.17 1.55
N HIS A 216 -14.81 3.29 0.47
CA HIS A 216 -14.36 3.82 -0.83
C HIS A 216 -14.70 5.30 -1.05
N GLY A 217 -15.27 5.98 -0.05
CA GLY A 217 -15.54 7.42 -0.03
C GLY A 217 -16.98 7.83 -0.41
N SER A 218 -17.64 7.15 -1.35
CA SER A 218 -19.04 7.41 -1.72
C SER A 218 -19.69 6.20 -2.40
N TYR A 219 -21.03 6.20 -2.52
CA TYR A 219 -21.75 5.18 -3.28
C TYR A 219 -21.34 5.18 -4.76
N GLU A 220 -21.15 6.35 -5.38
CA GLU A 220 -20.69 6.45 -6.77
C GLU A 220 -19.32 5.78 -7.00
N ALA A 221 -18.44 5.76 -6.00
CA ALA A 221 -17.14 5.10 -6.11
C ALA A 221 -17.25 3.58 -6.33
N LEU A 222 -18.38 2.97 -5.94
CA LEU A 222 -18.69 1.56 -6.13
C LEU A 222 -19.18 1.23 -7.54
N LYS A 223 -19.57 2.24 -8.33
CA LYS A 223 -20.01 2.03 -9.72
C LYS A 223 -18.87 1.46 -10.57
N GLY A 224 -19.10 0.29 -11.16
CA GLY A 224 -18.12 -0.40 -12.00
C GLY A 224 -16.91 -0.95 -11.24
N GLY A 225 -16.83 -2.28 -11.17
CA GLY A 225 -15.73 -3.00 -10.54
C GLY A 225 -15.72 -4.47 -10.90
N ASN A 226 -14.72 -5.18 -10.40
CA ASN A 226 -14.54 -6.61 -10.62
C ASN A 226 -14.94 -7.38 -9.34
N THR A 227 -15.64 -8.51 -9.48
CA THR A 227 -16.12 -9.33 -8.36
C THR A 227 -14.99 -9.75 -7.42
N LEU A 228 -13.81 -10.04 -7.97
CA LEU A 228 -12.61 -10.41 -7.23
C LEU A 228 -12.22 -9.35 -6.19
N GLU A 229 -12.41 -8.06 -6.50
CA GLU A 229 -12.07 -6.99 -5.56
C GLU A 229 -12.88 -7.07 -4.27
N ALA A 230 -14.17 -7.39 -4.38
CA ALA A 230 -15.05 -7.54 -3.22
C ALA A 230 -14.79 -8.88 -2.52
N MET A 231 -14.56 -9.97 -3.28
CA MET A 231 -14.22 -11.27 -2.70
C MET A 231 -12.96 -11.20 -1.84
N GLU A 232 -11.93 -10.47 -2.29
CA GLU A 232 -10.72 -10.22 -1.50
C GLU A 232 -11.02 -9.41 -0.25
N ASP A 233 -11.76 -8.31 -0.39
CA ASP A 233 -12.09 -7.44 0.75
C ASP A 233 -12.97 -8.17 1.78
N PHE A 234 -13.65 -9.27 1.40
CA PHE A 234 -14.44 -10.10 2.31
C PHE A 234 -13.70 -11.31 2.89
N THR A 235 -12.55 -11.69 2.34
CA THR A 235 -11.89 -12.96 2.69
C THR A 235 -10.41 -12.82 3.08
N GLY A 236 -9.72 -11.80 2.57
CA GLY A 236 -8.26 -11.74 2.54
C GLY A 236 -7.61 -12.81 1.66
N GLY A 237 -8.41 -13.48 0.84
CA GLY A 237 -8.01 -14.60 0.00
C GLY A 237 -7.17 -14.23 -1.21
N VAL A 238 -6.78 -15.26 -1.95
CA VAL A 238 -5.99 -15.18 -3.20
C VAL A 238 -6.94 -15.20 -4.38
N THR A 239 -6.82 -14.23 -5.28
CA THR A 239 -7.65 -14.20 -6.48
C THR A 239 -6.98 -14.88 -7.65
N GLU A 240 -7.76 -15.62 -8.42
CA GLU A 240 -7.34 -16.23 -9.67
C GLU A 240 -8.38 -15.90 -10.73
N TYR A 241 -7.86 -15.65 -11.93
CA TYR A 241 -8.64 -15.25 -13.08
C TYR A 241 -8.41 -16.27 -14.20
N PHE A 242 -9.51 -16.80 -14.76
CA PHE A 242 -9.47 -17.77 -15.85
C PHE A 242 -10.28 -17.24 -17.05
N GLU A 243 -9.64 -17.24 -18.22
CA GLU A 243 -10.33 -17.00 -19.48
C GLU A 243 -10.88 -18.34 -20.00
N LEU A 244 -12.20 -18.43 -20.18
CA LEU A 244 -12.86 -19.70 -20.50
C LEU A 244 -12.58 -20.19 -21.94
N SER A 245 -12.00 -19.34 -22.79
CA SER A 245 -11.54 -19.70 -24.14
C SER A 245 -10.33 -20.64 -24.14
N ASP A 246 -9.51 -20.60 -23.09
CA ASP A 246 -8.24 -21.33 -23.02
C ASP A 246 -8.43 -22.82 -22.67
N ASP A 247 -9.67 -23.25 -22.39
CA ASP A 247 -10.13 -24.60 -22.01
C ASP A 247 -9.11 -25.45 -21.23
N PRO A 248 -8.83 -25.12 -19.96
CA PRO A 248 -7.98 -25.96 -19.12
C PRO A 248 -8.61 -27.34 -19.00
N THR A 249 -7.87 -28.39 -19.37
CA THR A 249 -8.37 -29.77 -19.53
C THR A 249 -9.13 -30.31 -18.30
N GLU A 250 -8.89 -29.75 -17.10
CA GLU A 250 -9.49 -30.15 -15.83
C GLU A 250 -10.23 -29.03 -15.07
N LEU A 251 -10.66 -27.96 -15.74
CA LEU A 251 -11.29 -26.79 -15.08
C LEU A 251 -12.46 -27.15 -14.16
N TYR A 252 -13.33 -28.08 -14.57
CA TYR A 252 -14.47 -28.52 -13.77
C TYR A 252 -14.05 -29.12 -12.41
N LYS A 253 -13.02 -29.97 -12.41
CA LYS A 253 -12.48 -30.61 -11.20
C LYS A 253 -11.86 -29.57 -10.27
N THR A 254 -11.09 -28.63 -10.84
CA THR A 254 -10.50 -27.51 -10.10
C THR A 254 -11.57 -26.65 -9.42
N MET A 255 -12.61 -26.27 -10.16
CA MET A 255 -13.74 -25.50 -9.61
C MET A 255 -14.48 -26.26 -8.51
N LYS A 256 -14.77 -27.55 -8.72
CA LYS A 256 -15.46 -28.37 -7.73
C LYS A 256 -14.66 -28.47 -6.43
N ASN A 257 -13.37 -28.79 -6.53
CA ASN A 257 -12.48 -28.85 -5.38
C ASN A 257 -12.35 -27.48 -4.68
N ALA A 258 -12.39 -26.37 -5.43
CA ALA A 258 -12.37 -25.04 -4.86
C ALA A 258 -13.66 -24.72 -4.07
N LEU A 259 -14.85 -25.05 -4.59
CA LEU A 259 -16.10 -24.89 -3.83
C LEU A 259 -16.12 -25.73 -2.55
N GLU A 260 -15.65 -26.97 -2.62
CA GLU A 260 -15.59 -27.86 -1.45
C GLU A 260 -14.66 -27.31 -0.35
N ARG A 261 -13.62 -26.56 -0.73
CA ARG A 261 -12.75 -25.81 0.19
C ARG A 261 -13.32 -24.46 0.65
N GLY A 262 -14.50 -24.09 0.17
CA GLY A 262 -15.16 -22.83 0.52
C GLY A 262 -14.67 -21.61 -0.28
N SER A 263 -13.95 -21.81 -1.39
CA SER A 263 -13.56 -20.71 -2.28
C SER A 263 -14.79 -20.02 -2.86
N LEU A 264 -14.71 -18.70 -3.02
CA LEU A 264 -15.76 -17.91 -3.63
C LEU A 264 -15.54 -17.87 -5.14
N MET A 265 -16.60 -18.07 -5.93
CA MET A 265 -16.49 -18.04 -7.39
C MET A 265 -17.57 -17.20 -8.04
N GLY A 266 -17.18 -16.46 -9.07
CA GLY A 266 -18.04 -15.63 -9.89
C GLY A 266 -17.69 -15.80 -11.36
N CYS A 267 -18.59 -15.34 -12.23
CA CYS A 267 -18.37 -15.34 -13.67
C CYS A 267 -19.05 -14.16 -14.33
N SER A 268 -18.54 -13.75 -15.48
CA SER A 268 -19.11 -12.67 -16.26
C SER A 268 -19.01 -12.93 -17.76
N ILE A 269 -19.80 -12.18 -18.53
CA ILE A 269 -19.76 -12.16 -19.98
C ILE A 269 -19.20 -10.81 -20.40
N ASP A 270 -18.11 -10.80 -21.16
CA ASP A 270 -17.53 -9.56 -21.65
C ASP A 270 -18.41 -8.84 -22.67
N VAL A 271 -18.21 -7.52 -22.71
CA VAL A 271 -18.84 -6.62 -23.67
C VAL A 271 -17.77 -5.94 -24.50
N CYS A 272 -18.06 -5.75 -25.79
CA CYS A 272 -17.14 -5.08 -26.71
C CYS A 272 -17.36 -3.56 -26.74
N SER A 273 -18.48 -3.07 -26.19
CA SER A 273 -18.84 -1.65 -26.17
C SER A 273 -19.71 -1.29 -24.97
N GLU A 274 -19.72 -0.01 -24.57
CA GLU A 274 -20.62 0.50 -23.52
C GLU A 274 -22.10 0.34 -23.86
N SER A 275 -22.47 0.33 -25.15
CA SER A 275 -23.83 0.08 -25.61
C SER A 275 -24.32 -1.36 -25.37
N GLU A 276 -23.39 -2.30 -25.18
CA GLU A 276 -23.71 -3.69 -24.85
C GLU A 276 -23.74 -3.96 -23.35
N LEU A 277 -23.33 -2.99 -22.52
CA LEU A 277 -23.36 -3.12 -21.06
C LEU A 277 -24.80 -3.33 -20.58
N GLU A 278 -25.01 -4.35 -19.76
CA GLU A 278 -26.33 -4.78 -19.26
C GLU A 278 -27.32 -5.19 -20.37
N SER A 279 -26.84 -5.42 -21.60
CA SER A 279 -27.67 -5.96 -22.68
C SER A 279 -27.98 -7.43 -22.47
N ARG A 280 -29.14 -7.87 -22.96
CA ARG A 280 -29.60 -9.26 -22.82
C ARG A 280 -29.22 -10.08 -24.06
N THR A 281 -28.73 -11.29 -23.84
CA THR A 281 -28.59 -12.30 -24.90
C THR A 281 -29.97 -12.86 -25.28
N GLU A 282 -30.05 -13.55 -26.42
CA GLU A 282 -31.29 -14.21 -26.86
C GLU A 282 -31.81 -15.25 -25.84
N GLN A 283 -30.88 -15.89 -25.12
CA GLN A 283 -31.17 -16.86 -24.08
C GLN A 283 -31.43 -16.22 -22.70
N GLY A 284 -31.33 -14.89 -22.61
CA GLY A 284 -31.67 -14.08 -21.44
C GLY A 284 -30.54 -13.84 -20.44
N LEU A 285 -29.30 -14.22 -20.73
CA LEU A 285 -28.14 -13.83 -19.93
C LEU A 285 -27.83 -12.34 -20.14
N VAL A 286 -27.22 -11.70 -19.15
CA VAL A 286 -26.90 -10.27 -19.17
C VAL A 286 -25.41 -10.11 -19.40
N ARG A 287 -25.03 -9.31 -20.40
CA ARG A 287 -23.62 -9.01 -20.68
C ARG A 287 -23.10 -7.89 -19.79
N GLY A 288 -21.81 -7.92 -19.46
CA GLY A 288 -21.16 -6.92 -18.59
C GLY A 288 -21.67 -6.95 -17.15
N HIS A 289 -22.16 -8.11 -16.71
CA HIS A 289 -22.78 -8.32 -15.41
C HIS A 289 -22.15 -9.50 -14.68
N ALA A 290 -22.02 -9.38 -13.36
CA ALA A 290 -21.43 -10.41 -12.51
C ALA A 290 -22.49 -11.43 -12.06
N TYR A 291 -22.18 -12.72 -12.19
CA TYR A 291 -22.97 -13.83 -11.68
C TYR A 291 -22.18 -14.59 -10.63
N SER A 292 -22.86 -15.12 -9.62
CA SER A 292 -22.25 -15.96 -8.58
C SER A 292 -22.33 -17.43 -8.99
N ILE A 293 -21.25 -18.18 -8.79
CA ILE A 293 -21.22 -19.65 -8.96
C ILE A 293 -21.51 -20.28 -7.61
N ILE A 294 -22.57 -21.08 -7.52
CA ILE A 294 -23.10 -21.58 -6.25
C ILE A 294 -22.78 -23.06 -6.02
N SER A 295 -22.90 -23.89 -7.06
CA SER A 295 -22.62 -25.34 -6.95
C SER A 295 -22.24 -25.94 -8.30
N LEU A 296 -21.47 -27.02 -8.25
CA LEU A 296 -21.18 -27.89 -9.38
C LEU A 296 -21.61 -29.31 -9.02
N GLU A 297 -22.44 -29.93 -9.86
CA GLU A 297 -22.98 -31.28 -9.62
C GLU A 297 -22.78 -32.17 -10.85
N GLU A 298 -22.53 -33.46 -10.61
CA GLU A 298 -22.52 -34.49 -11.65
C GLU A 298 -23.75 -35.37 -11.48
N CYS A 299 -24.51 -35.56 -12.57
CA CYS A 299 -25.73 -36.38 -12.55
C CYS A 299 -25.64 -37.49 -13.60
N ASP A 300 -26.23 -38.65 -13.29
CA ASP A 300 -26.27 -39.77 -14.22
C ASP A 300 -27.44 -39.59 -15.22
N GLU A 301 -27.12 -39.69 -16.51
CA GLU A 301 -28.10 -39.61 -17.59
C GLU A 301 -28.76 -40.99 -17.81
N VAL A 302 -30.07 -41.06 -17.59
CA VAL A 302 -30.86 -42.31 -17.61
C VAL A 302 -30.80 -43.01 -18.98
N SER A 303 -30.59 -42.25 -20.06
CA SER A 303 -30.68 -42.75 -21.44
C SER A 303 -29.37 -43.23 -22.05
N LYS A 304 -28.21 -42.82 -21.52
CA LYS A 304 -26.90 -43.01 -22.18
C LYS A 304 -25.83 -43.63 -21.29
N ASP A 305 -26.10 -43.89 -20.02
CA ASP A 305 -25.10 -44.36 -19.04
C ASP A 305 -23.85 -43.45 -19.02
N THR A 306 -24.10 -42.14 -19.20
CA THR A 306 -23.09 -41.08 -19.21
C THR A 306 -23.37 -40.09 -18.10
N ARG A 307 -22.32 -39.45 -17.57
CA ARG A 307 -22.46 -38.38 -16.58
C ARG A 307 -22.59 -37.02 -17.25
N ILE A 308 -23.52 -36.21 -16.77
CA ILE A 308 -23.70 -34.82 -17.16
C ILE A 308 -23.16 -33.92 -16.05
N ARG A 309 -22.32 -32.96 -16.44
CA ARG A 309 -21.79 -31.93 -15.54
C ARG A 309 -22.67 -30.69 -15.59
N LEU A 310 -23.26 -30.33 -14.45
CA LEU A 310 -24.12 -29.17 -14.28
C LEU A 310 -23.44 -28.13 -13.37
N ILE A 311 -23.76 -26.86 -13.63
CA ILE A 311 -23.32 -25.72 -12.82
C ILE A 311 -24.53 -24.87 -12.45
N ARG A 312 -24.58 -24.46 -11.18
CA ARG A 312 -25.62 -23.56 -10.63
C ARG A 312 -25.08 -22.15 -10.52
N LEU A 313 -25.80 -21.22 -11.12
CA LEU A 313 -25.50 -19.80 -11.14
C LEU A 313 -26.60 -18.99 -10.46
N ARG A 314 -26.24 -17.82 -9.90
CA ARG A 314 -27.18 -16.86 -9.35
C ARG A 314 -27.04 -15.50 -10.03
N ASN A 315 -28.17 -14.89 -10.34
CA ASN A 315 -28.24 -13.50 -10.79
C ASN A 315 -28.50 -12.56 -9.59
N PRO A 316 -27.61 -11.58 -9.29
CA PRO A 316 -27.80 -10.65 -8.19
C PRO A 316 -28.97 -9.65 -8.35
N TRP A 317 -29.61 -9.58 -9.53
CA TRP A 317 -30.87 -8.82 -9.69
C TRP A 317 -32.07 -9.45 -9.00
N GLY A 318 -31.94 -10.67 -8.47
CA GLY A 318 -33.02 -11.35 -7.76
C GLY A 318 -34.04 -12.05 -8.67
N PHE A 319 -33.88 -11.99 -9.99
CA PHE A 319 -34.71 -12.72 -10.96
C PHE A 319 -33.91 -13.46 -12.05
N VAL A 320 -34.33 -14.68 -12.39
CA VAL A 320 -33.77 -15.53 -13.45
C VAL A 320 -34.35 -15.14 -14.80
N LEU A 321 -33.48 -14.95 -15.78
CA LEU A 321 -33.86 -14.69 -17.17
C LEU A 321 -33.44 -15.82 -18.12
N TRP A 322 -32.75 -16.86 -17.63
CA TRP A 322 -32.25 -17.97 -18.44
C TRP A 322 -33.38 -18.80 -19.04
N LYS A 323 -33.41 -18.88 -20.38
CA LYS A 323 -34.42 -19.61 -21.17
C LYS A 323 -33.85 -20.84 -21.91
N GLY A 324 -32.56 -21.13 -21.75
CA GLY A 324 -31.90 -22.24 -22.42
C GLY A 324 -32.12 -23.60 -21.72
N PRO A 325 -31.34 -24.62 -22.12
CA PRO A 325 -31.34 -25.94 -21.49
C PRO A 325 -31.17 -25.85 -19.97
N TRP A 326 -31.83 -26.74 -19.23
CA TRP A 326 -31.85 -26.78 -17.76
C TRP A 326 -32.51 -25.57 -17.07
N SER A 327 -33.18 -24.69 -17.82
CA SER A 327 -34.13 -23.74 -17.23
C SER A 327 -35.29 -24.47 -16.50
N ALA A 328 -36.02 -23.80 -15.62
CA ALA A 328 -37.05 -24.45 -14.77
C ALA A 328 -38.08 -25.31 -15.54
N ASN A 329 -38.40 -24.91 -16.77
CA ASN A 329 -39.39 -25.56 -17.65
C ASN A 329 -38.76 -26.42 -18.76
N SER A 330 -37.45 -26.67 -18.70
CA SER A 330 -36.71 -27.41 -19.73
C SER A 330 -37.07 -28.90 -19.77
N LYS A 331 -37.04 -29.51 -20.96
CA LYS A 331 -37.31 -30.96 -21.14
C LYS A 331 -36.13 -31.82 -20.67
N GLU A 332 -34.95 -31.24 -20.61
CA GLU A 332 -33.69 -31.85 -20.20
C GLU A 332 -33.76 -32.38 -18.76
N TRP A 333 -34.60 -31.80 -17.90
CA TRP A 333 -34.85 -32.35 -16.56
C TRP A 333 -35.44 -33.77 -16.56
N SER A 334 -36.02 -34.26 -17.66
CA SER A 334 -36.50 -35.64 -17.76
C SER A 334 -35.41 -36.63 -18.18
N THR A 335 -34.20 -36.19 -18.51
CA THR A 335 -33.10 -37.08 -18.93
C THR A 335 -32.27 -37.60 -17.75
N ILE A 336 -32.39 -37.00 -16.56
CA ILE A 336 -31.71 -37.42 -15.33
C ILE A 336 -32.63 -38.22 -14.40
N SER A 337 -32.04 -38.87 -13.41
CA SER A 337 -32.78 -39.66 -12.42
C SER A 337 -33.82 -38.80 -11.68
N ALA A 338 -34.93 -39.41 -11.27
CA ALA A 338 -35.97 -38.70 -10.51
C ALA A 338 -35.44 -38.18 -9.16
N ALA A 339 -34.52 -38.91 -8.53
CA ALA A 339 -33.87 -38.53 -7.28
C ALA A 339 -33.00 -37.28 -7.45
N ASP A 340 -32.14 -37.24 -8.47
CA ASP A 340 -31.28 -36.09 -8.76
C ASP A 340 -32.12 -34.88 -9.14
N ARG A 341 -33.15 -35.07 -9.96
CA ARG A 341 -34.07 -34.00 -10.35
C ARG A 341 -34.75 -33.36 -9.15
N GLU A 342 -35.25 -34.16 -8.21
CA GLU A 342 -35.88 -33.63 -7.00
C GLU A 342 -34.88 -32.95 -6.08
N ASN A 343 -33.66 -33.48 -5.96
CA ASN A 343 -32.59 -32.87 -5.17
C ASN A 343 -32.21 -31.49 -5.71
N LEU A 344 -31.87 -31.40 -7.00
CA LEU A 344 -31.47 -30.14 -7.64
C LEU A 344 -32.59 -29.09 -7.63
N LYS A 345 -33.85 -29.50 -7.80
CA LYS A 345 -35.00 -28.60 -7.69
C LYS A 345 -35.19 -28.06 -6.28
N LYS A 346 -35.06 -28.91 -5.24
CA LYS A 346 -35.14 -28.48 -3.83
C LYS A 346 -34.05 -27.47 -3.47
N GLN A 347 -32.88 -27.60 -4.08
CA GLN A 347 -31.75 -26.70 -3.83
C GLN A 347 -31.91 -25.34 -4.49
N THR A 348 -32.81 -25.18 -5.47
CA THR A 348 -32.92 -23.97 -6.29
C THR A 348 -33.96 -23.02 -5.71
N ILE A 349 -33.57 -21.76 -5.47
CA ILE A 349 -34.53 -20.70 -5.18
C ILE A 349 -34.97 -20.11 -6.53
N GLU A 350 -36.18 -20.49 -6.97
CA GLU A 350 -36.70 -20.27 -8.33
C GLU A 350 -36.66 -18.82 -8.82
N ALA A 351 -36.61 -17.85 -7.91
CA ALA A 351 -36.56 -16.45 -8.29
C ALA A 351 -35.21 -16.08 -8.90
N SER A 352 -34.04 -16.43 -8.33
CA SER A 352 -32.74 -15.82 -8.71
C SER A 352 -31.64 -16.79 -9.15
N GLU A 353 -31.86 -18.10 -9.02
CA GLU A 353 -30.89 -19.16 -9.31
C GLU A 353 -31.31 -20.05 -10.48
N PHE A 354 -30.35 -20.49 -11.27
CA PHE A 354 -30.60 -21.39 -12.40
C PHE A 354 -29.45 -22.38 -12.61
N TRP A 355 -29.77 -23.50 -13.25
CA TRP A 355 -28.81 -24.50 -13.67
C TRP A 355 -28.54 -24.37 -15.17
N MET A 356 -27.32 -24.73 -15.57
CA MET A 356 -26.93 -24.92 -16.96
C MET A 356 -25.90 -26.04 -17.09
N SER A 357 -25.72 -26.56 -18.30
CA SER A 357 -24.65 -27.53 -18.55
C SER A 357 -23.28 -26.83 -18.49
N PHE A 358 -22.24 -27.54 -18.04
CA PHE A 358 -20.89 -26.97 -18.02
C PHE A 358 -20.38 -26.61 -19.43
N ALA A 359 -20.83 -27.34 -20.46
CA ALA A 359 -20.53 -27.02 -21.85
C ALA A 359 -21.17 -25.69 -22.29
N ASP A 360 -22.43 -25.45 -21.92
CA ASP A 360 -23.09 -24.17 -22.19
C ASP A 360 -22.46 -23.03 -21.38
N PHE A 361 -21.99 -23.30 -20.18
CA PHE A 361 -21.25 -22.32 -19.37
C PHE A 361 -19.99 -21.84 -20.11
N LYS A 362 -19.11 -22.76 -20.54
CA LYS A 362 -17.90 -22.42 -21.31
C LYS A 362 -18.21 -21.68 -22.62
N LYS A 363 -19.35 -21.98 -23.24
CA LYS A 363 -19.75 -21.35 -24.51
C LYS A 363 -20.28 -19.93 -24.33
N ASN A 364 -21.00 -19.66 -23.25
CA ASN A 364 -21.72 -18.39 -23.05
C ASN A 364 -20.95 -17.39 -22.20
N PHE A 365 -20.16 -17.86 -21.23
CA PHE A 365 -19.36 -17.01 -20.35
C PHE A 365 -17.94 -16.87 -20.88
N THR A 366 -17.33 -15.70 -20.63
CA THR A 366 -15.96 -15.42 -21.08
C THR A 366 -14.96 -15.54 -19.93
N LYS A 367 -15.38 -15.17 -18.70
CA LYS A 367 -14.52 -15.03 -17.54
C LYS A 367 -15.01 -15.86 -16.36
N LEU A 368 -14.06 -16.51 -15.68
CA LEU A 368 -14.24 -17.12 -14.37
C LEU A 368 -13.30 -16.42 -13.37
N GLU A 369 -13.88 -16.04 -12.25
CA GLU A 369 -13.25 -15.30 -11.17
C GLU A 369 -13.32 -16.19 -9.92
N MET A 370 -12.17 -16.53 -9.34
CA MET A 370 -12.09 -17.41 -8.17
C MET A 370 -11.29 -16.73 -7.06
N CYS A 371 -11.77 -16.79 -5.83
CA CYS A 371 -11.06 -16.33 -4.65
C CYS A 371 -10.89 -17.50 -3.68
N ASN A 372 -9.66 -17.98 -3.56
CA ASN A 372 -9.28 -19.05 -2.65
C ASN A 372 -8.98 -18.49 -1.27
N LEU A 373 -9.40 -19.22 -0.24
CA LEU A 373 -9.18 -18.83 1.14
C LEU A 373 -7.74 -19.18 1.55
N THR A 374 -7.08 -18.27 2.27
CA THR A 374 -5.78 -18.51 2.87
C THR A 374 -5.94 -19.20 4.23
N PRO A 375 -4.88 -19.81 4.80
CA PRO A 375 -4.93 -20.45 6.12
C PRO A 375 -5.44 -19.53 7.24
N ASP A 376 -5.16 -18.22 7.16
CA ASP A 376 -5.60 -17.22 8.13
C ASP A 376 -7.13 -17.03 8.17
N THR A 377 -7.81 -17.47 7.11
CA THR A 377 -9.24 -17.25 6.87
C THR A 377 -10.10 -18.39 7.45
N LEU A 378 -9.55 -19.61 7.59
CA LEU A 378 -10.25 -20.79 8.14
C LEU A 378 -9.43 -21.45 9.26
N GLN A 379 -9.76 -21.19 10.52
CA GLN A 379 -9.17 -21.90 11.67
C GLN A 379 -9.72 -23.35 11.81
N GLY A 380 -9.56 -24.20 10.79
CA GLY A 380 -10.05 -25.58 10.84
C GLY A 380 -9.39 -26.53 9.84
N ASP A 381 -8.77 -27.58 10.41
CA ASP A 381 -8.22 -28.83 9.86
C ASP A 381 -7.11 -28.83 8.78
N GLU A 382 -6.19 -29.78 9.00
CA GLU A 382 -4.83 -29.95 8.48
C GLU A 382 -4.71 -30.37 7.00
N ARG A 383 -5.11 -29.54 6.02
CA ARG A 383 -4.77 -29.84 4.60
C ARG A 383 -4.27 -28.63 3.80
N ASN A 384 -3.07 -28.81 3.23
CA ASN A 384 -2.30 -27.97 2.30
C ASN A 384 -2.39 -26.46 2.59
N THR A 385 -1.68 -26.02 3.62
CA THR A 385 -1.52 -24.60 3.93
C THR A 385 -0.56 -23.94 2.96
N TRP A 386 -1.04 -23.00 2.16
CA TRP A 386 -0.19 -22.11 1.36
C TRP A 386 0.78 -21.34 2.27
N THR A 387 2.06 -21.32 1.92
CA THR A 387 3.00 -20.37 2.51
C THR A 387 2.78 -19.01 1.87
N VAL A 388 2.53 -17.98 2.69
CA VAL A 388 2.20 -16.63 2.23
C VAL A 388 3.29 -15.66 2.65
N SER A 389 3.80 -14.89 1.70
CA SER A 389 4.62 -13.71 1.98
C SER A 389 3.92 -12.46 1.45
N VAL A 390 3.88 -11.42 2.27
CA VAL A 390 3.20 -10.15 1.97
C VAL A 390 4.22 -9.03 2.08
N HIS A 391 4.40 -8.29 0.99
CA HIS A 391 5.33 -7.18 0.90
C HIS A 391 4.61 -5.91 0.54
N GLU A 392 4.82 -4.86 1.33
CA GLU A 392 4.32 -3.53 0.99
C GLU A 392 5.36 -2.75 0.19
N GLY A 393 4.91 -2.09 -0.87
CA GLY A 393 5.78 -1.35 -1.77
C GLY A 393 5.16 -0.06 -2.27
N ARG A 394 5.97 0.72 -3.01
CA ARG A 394 5.53 1.96 -3.66
C ARG A 394 6.28 2.22 -4.96
N TRP A 395 5.71 3.01 -5.83
CA TRP A 395 6.38 3.60 -6.97
C TRP A 395 6.48 5.09 -6.68
N VAL A 396 7.69 5.59 -6.48
CA VAL A 396 7.97 7.01 -6.22
C VAL A 396 8.61 7.61 -7.44
N ARG A 397 8.06 8.72 -7.92
CA ARG A 397 8.56 9.40 -9.10
C ARG A 397 10.01 9.82 -8.87
N GLY A 398 10.90 9.43 -9.79
CA GLY A 398 12.33 9.71 -9.72
C GLY A 398 13.16 8.73 -8.88
N SER A 399 12.53 7.85 -8.10
CA SER A 399 13.25 6.82 -7.33
C SER A 399 12.86 5.44 -7.87
N SER A 400 11.73 4.92 -7.40
CA SER A 400 11.32 3.53 -7.67
C SER A 400 10.25 3.37 -8.75
N ALA A 401 9.76 4.46 -9.35
CA ALA A 401 8.78 4.41 -10.45
C ALA A 401 9.47 4.21 -11.82
N GLY A 402 10.07 3.04 -12.02
CA GLY A 402 10.93 2.73 -13.16
C GLY A 402 10.20 2.34 -14.46
N GLY A 403 8.92 1.99 -14.38
CA GLY A 403 8.12 1.52 -15.52
C GLY A 403 8.48 0.08 -15.93
N CYS A 404 7.84 -0.45 -16.97
CA CYS A 404 8.05 -1.84 -17.41
C CYS A 404 9.32 -2.04 -18.24
N ARG A 405 9.62 -3.29 -18.65
CA ARG A 405 10.86 -3.68 -19.35
C ARG A 405 11.11 -2.95 -20.67
N ASN A 406 10.09 -2.32 -21.25
CA ASN A 406 10.20 -1.45 -22.44
C ASN A 406 11.04 -0.19 -22.17
N PHE A 407 11.27 0.16 -20.90
CA PHE A 407 12.06 1.31 -20.47
C PHE A 407 13.33 0.84 -19.74
N PRO A 408 14.33 0.31 -20.46
CA PRO A 408 15.52 -0.30 -19.85
C PRO A 408 16.37 0.66 -19.01
N ASP A 409 16.28 1.97 -19.28
CA ASP A 409 17.04 2.98 -18.54
C ASP A 409 16.59 3.13 -17.09
N THR A 410 15.32 2.85 -16.81
CA THR A 410 14.68 3.05 -15.50
C THR A 410 14.09 1.77 -14.90
N PHE A 411 13.86 0.71 -15.70
CA PHE A 411 13.24 -0.54 -15.23
C PHE A 411 13.92 -1.15 -13.99
N TRP A 412 15.25 -1.10 -13.95
CA TRP A 412 16.06 -1.67 -12.87
C TRP A 412 15.87 -0.97 -11.52
N THR A 413 15.30 0.24 -11.48
CA THR A 413 15.09 1.00 -10.24
C THR A 413 13.78 0.66 -9.53
N ASN A 414 12.91 -0.13 -10.17
CA ASN A 414 11.72 -0.65 -9.51
C ASN A 414 12.10 -1.51 -8.29
N PRO A 415 11.19 -1.65 -7.31
CA PRO A 415 11.43 -2.49 -6.14
C PRO A 415 11.71 -3.95 -6.55
N GLN A 416 12.56 -4.65 -5.82
CA GLN A 416 12.97 -6.01 -6.14
C GLN A 416 12.76 -6.92 -4.94
N TYR A 417 12.03 -8.02 -5.14
CA TYR A 417 11.72 -8.99 -4.10
C TYR A 417 12.34 -10.33 -4.48
N ARG A 418 13.27 -10.82 -3.66
CA ARG A 418 13.85 -12.15 -3.81
C ARG A 418 12.83 -13.19 -3.36
N LEU A 419 12.77 -14.30 -4.08
CA LEU A 419 11.92 -15.46 -3.80
C LEU A 419 12.80 -16.70 -3.89
N GLN A 420 12.89 -17.45 -2.79
CA GLN A 420 13.58 -18.73 -2.74
C GLN A 420 12.56 -19.86 -2.69
N LEU A 421 12.63 -20.76 -3.66
CA LEU A 421 11.84 -21.99 -3.71
C LEU A 421 12.75 -23.17 -3.33
N TYR A 422 12.34 -23.95 -2.33
CA TYR A 422 13.16 -25.02 -1.74
C TYR A 422 12.73 -26.41 -2.22
N GLU A 423 11.44 -26.70 -2.17
CA GLU A 423 10.87 -28.04 -2.37
C GLU A 423 9.83 -28.04 -3.49
N GLU A 424 9.77 -29.15 -4.22
CA GLU A 424 8.84 -29.43 -5.32
C GLU A 424 7.47 -29.84 -4.75
N ASP A 425 6.40 -29.66 -5.54
CA ASP A 425 5.05 -30.01 -5.09
C ASP A 425 4.84 -31.54 -5.04
N ASP A 426 4.02 -32.02 -4.10
CA ASP A 426 3.73 -33.46 -3.93
C ASP A 426 2.56 -33.92 -4.84
N ASP A 427 2.57 -33.57 -6.14
CA ASP A 427 1.54 -34.05 -7.07
C ASP A 427 2.01 -35.32 -7.83
N PRO A 428 1.45 -36.50 -7.54
CA PRO A 428 1.83 -37.75 -8.20
C PRO A 428 1.38 -37.85 -9.67
N ASP A 429 0.50 -36.94 -10.14
CA ASP A 429 -0.04 -36.96 -11.50
C ASP A 429 0.65 -35.95 -12.46
N ASP A 430 1.57 -35.09 -11.95
CA ASP A 430 2.25 -34.08 -12.78
C ASP A 430 3.62 -34.59 -13.27
N GLU A 431 3.82 -34.69 -14.60
CA GLU A 431 5.09 -35.13 -15.20
C GLU A 431 6.22 -34.10 -15.03
N GLN A 432 5.88 -32.85 -14.64
CA GLN A 432 6.82 -31.76 -14.41
C GLN A 432 7.05 -31.52 -12.93
N VAL A 433 8.28 -31.83 -12.53
CA VAL A 433 8.84 -31.54 -11.22
C VAL A 433 9.00 -30.01 -11.06
N ALA A 434 8.03 -29.35 -10.43
CA ALA A 434 7.99 -27.90 -10.28
C ALA A 434 7.36 -27.47 -8.95
N CYS A 435 7.61 -26.21 -8.57
CA CYS A 435 6.98 -25.53 -7.45
C CYS A 435 5.86 -24.62 -7.99
N THR A 436 4.65 -24.77 -7.46
CA THR A 436 3.50 -23.92 -7.79
C THR A 436 3.57 -22.64 -6.98
N VAL A 437 3.64 -21.52 -7.69
CA VAL A 437 3.70 -20.17 -7.11
C VAL A 437 2.62 -19.30 -7.71
N VAL A 438 1.81 -18.66 -6.87
CA VAL A 438 0.86 -17.62 -7.27
C VAL A 438 1.40 -16.28 -6.81
N VAL A 439 1.58 -15.35 -7.75
CA VAL A 439 2.05 -13.99 -7.46
C VAL A 439 0.93 -13.00 -7.74
N ALA A 440 0.57 -12.23 -6.74
CA ALA A 440 -0.53 -11.26 -6.76
C ALA A 440 -0.01 -9.86 -6.45
N LEU A 441 -0.18 -8.92 -7.38
CA LEU A 441 0.25 -7.53 -7.26
C LEU A 441 -0.96 -6.58 -7.21
N MET A 442 -1.21 -5.98 -6.05
CA MET A 442 -2.35 -5.09 -5.79
C MET A 442 -1.92 -3.62 -5.65
N GLN A 443 -2.59 -2.68 -6.31
CA GLN A 443 -2.40 -1.23 -6.09
C GLN A 443 -3.37 -0.66 -5.03
N LYS A 444 -2.87 0.18 -4.11
CA LYS A 444 -3.63 0.75 -2.99
C LYS A 444 -4.35 2.08 -3.33
N GLY A 445 -5.40 2.39 -2.59
CA GLY A 445 -6.02 3.72 -2.46
C GLY A 445 -6.79 4.31 -3.65
N ARG A 446 -6.68 3.73 -4.85
CA ARG A 446 -7.18 4.36 -6.09
C ARG A 446 -8.67 4.62 -6.13
N ARG A 447 -9.52 3.69 -5.65
CA ARG A 447 -10.98 3.86 -5.64
C ARG A 447 -11.41 5.05 -4.79
N MET A 448 -10.83 5.19 -3.60
CA MET A 448 -11.06 6.31 -2.70
C MET A 448 -10.73 7.66 -3.36
N GLN A 449 -9.75 7.68 -4.27
CA GLN A 449 -9.31 8.88 -4.98
C GLN A 449 -10.07 9.14 -6.30
N ARG A 450 -11.11 8.37 -6.65
CA ARG A 450 -11.88 8.59 -7.89
C ARG A 450 -12.52 9.97 -7.96
N HIS A 451 -12.92 10.54 -6.83
CA HIS A 451 -13.43 11.91 -6.75
C HIS A 451 -12.40 12.97 -7.20
N GLN A 452 -11.11 12.62 -7.18
CA GLN A 452 -9.99 13.44 -7.65
C GLN A 452 -9.58 13.09 -9.09
N GLY A 453 -10.33 12.21 -9.76
CA GLY A 453 -10.05 11.73 -11.11
C GLY A 453 -9.02 10.59 -11.19
N ALA A 454 -8.61 10.01 -10.06
CA ALA A 454 -7.67 8.90 -10.06
C ALA A 454 -8.26 7.66 -10.76
N LYS A 455 -7.44 7.03 -11.59
CA LYS A 455 -7.75 5.75 -12.26
C LYS A 455 -6.75 4.70 -11.81
N PHE A 456 -7.10 3.43 -11.98
CA PHE A 456 -6.14 2.35 -11.82
C PHE A 456 -5.01 2.53 -12.82
N LEU A 457 -3.77 2.41 -12.34
CA LEU A 457 -2.61 2.33 -13.21
C LEU A 457 -2.59 0.99 -13.92
N THR A 458 -1.99 0.96 -15.09
CA THR A 458 -1.68 -0.30 -15.77
C THR A 458 -0.47 -0.93 -15.07
N ILE A 459 -0.67 -2.03 -14.35
CA ILE A 459 0.36 -2.69 -13.54
C ILE A 459 0.67 -4.10 -14.04
N GLY A 460 1.80 -4.63 -13.61
CA GLY A 460 2.24 -5.99 -13.88
C GLY A 460 3.60 -6.26 -13.23
N PHE A 461 4.09 -7.49 -13.34
CA PHE A 461 5.38 -7.87 -12.79
C PHE A 461 6.14 -8.82 -13.73
N SER A 462 7.42 -9.01 -13.44
CA SER A 462 8.29 -9.94 -14.14
C SER A 462 9.19 -10.68 -13.16
N ILE A 463 9.46 -11.95 -13.44
CA ILE A 463 10.23 -12.86 -12.59
C ILE A 463 11.50 -13.26 -13.35
N TYR A 464 12.65 -13.05 -12.71
CA TYR A 464 13.97 -13.39 -13.22
C TYR A 464 14.60 -14.47 -12.35
N GLU A 465 15.30 -15.41 -12.96
CA GLU A 465 16.10 -16.41 -12.26
C GLU A 465 17.45 -15.78 -11.87
N VAL A 466 17.87 -15.94 -10.61
CA VAL A 466 19.15 -15.40 -10.11
C VAL A 466 20.27 -16.38 -10.47
N PRO A 467 21.34 -15.93 -11.15
CA PRO A 467 22.51 -16.76 -11.42
C PRO A 467 23.16 -17.25 -10.11
N LYS A 468 23.69 -18.47 -10.12
CA LYS A 468 24.27 -19.12 -8.93
C LYS A 468 25.41 -18.30 -8.30
N GLU A 469 26.10 -17.48 -9.09
CA GLU A 469 27.18 -16.61 -8.63
C GLU A 469 26.68 -15.44 -7.76
N MET A 470 25.41 -15.07 -7.90
CA MET A 470 24.75 -13.96 -7.20
C MET A 470 23.76 -14.44 -6.12
N CYS A 471 23.65 -15.76 -5.92
CA CYS A 471 22.80 -16.33 -4.89
C CYS A 471 23.30 -15.97 -3.49
N GLY A 472 22.38 -15.62 -2.59
CA GLY A 472 22.69 -15.23 -1.21
C GLY A 472 23.32 -13.84 -1.03
N GLN A 473 23.51 -13.07 -2.12
CA GLN A 473 23.88 -11.66 -2.04
C GLN A 473 22.61 -10.82 -2.06
N ASN A 474 22.17 -10.26 -0.92
CA ASN A 474 21.04 -9.32 -0.83
C ASN A 474 21.41 -7.95 -1.41
N GLN A 475 21.72 -7.93 -2.71
CA GLN A 475 22.02 -6.73 -3.48
C GLN A 475 20.94 -6.48 -4.52
N HIS A 476 20.68 -5.19 -4.75
CA HIS A 476 19.80 -4.69 -5.79
C HIS A 476 20.41 -4.89 -7.18
N LEU A 477 19.70 -5.62 -8.05
CA LEU A 477 20.15 -5.94 -9.39
C LEU A 477 20.20 -4.68 -10.26
N GLN A 478 21.33 -4.49 -10.94
CA GLN A 478 21.63 -3.30 -11.73
C GLN A 478 21.09 -3.41 -13.17
N LYS A 479 21.12 -2.28 -13.89
CA LYS A 479 20.68 -2.17 -15.28
C LYS A 479 21.20 -3.28 -16.19
N ASP A 480 22.49 -3.58 -16.12
CA ASP A 480 23.15 -4.54 -17.01
C ASP A 480 22.58 -5.95 -16.86
N PHE A 481 22.20 -6.36 -15.65
CA PHE A 481 21.55 -7.66 -15.42
C PHE A 481 20.29 -7.81 -16.29
N PHE A 482 19.40 -6.82 -16.28
CA PHE A 482 18.15 -6.90 -17.02
C PHE A 482 18.32 -6.72 -18.53
N LEU A 483 19.45 -6.16 -18.98
CA LEU A 483 19.78 -6.05 -20.41
C LEU A 483 20.19 -7.41 -21.01
N TYR A 484 20.93 -8.23 -20.24
CA TYR A 484 21.49 -9.48 -20.73
C TYR A 484 20.74 -10.74 -20.26
N THR A 485 19.88 -10.63 -19.23
CA THR A 485 19.09 -11.75 -18.70
C THR A 485 17.65 -11.67 -19.18
N ALA A 486 17.11 -12.78 -19.72
CA ALA A 486 15.70 -12.89 -20.06
C ALA A 486 14.84 -13.22 -18.83
N SER A 487 13.61 -12.72 -18.78
CA SER A 487 12.66 -13.08 -17.73
C SER A 487 12.27 -14.55 -17.84
N LYS A 488 12.28 -15.29 -16.73
CA LYS A 488 11.81 -16.69 -16.66
C LYS A 488 10.30 -16.77 -16.78
N ALA A 489 9.61 -15.86 -16.10
CA ALA A 489 8.16 -15.73 -16.12
C ALA A 489 7.75 -14.25 -16.02
N LYS A 490 6.53 -13.92 -16.45
CA LYS A 490 5.98 -12.56 -16.40
C LYS A 490 4.46 -12.64 -16.54
N CYS A 491 3.76 -11.57 -16.17
CA CYS A 491 2.33 -11.46 -16.45
C CYS A 491 2.06 -11.58 -17.95
N LYS A 492 0.95 -12.24 -18.33
CA LYS A 492 0.55 -12.34 -19.74
C LYS A 492 0.31 -10.96 -20.35
N THR A 493 -0.37 -10.09 -19.60
CA THR A 493 -0.72 -8.73 -20.03
C THR A 493 -0.62 -7.75 -18.86
N TYR A 494 -0.15 -6.53 -19.16
CA TYR A 494 -0.23 -5.40 -18.23
C TYR A 494 -1.65 -4.82 -18.28
N ILE A 495 -2.34 -4.82 -17.16
CA ILE A 495 -3.77 -4.46 -17.09
C ILE A 495 -4.02 -3.41 -16.01
N ASN A 496 -5.04 -2.58 -16.24
CA ASN A 496 -5.48 -1.51 -15.34
C ASN A 496 -6.54 -1.98 -14.34
N LEU A 497 -6.26 -3.09 -13.65
CA LEU A 497 -7.08 -3.61 -12.57
C LEU A 497 -6.49 -3.26 -11.20
N ARG A 498 -7.29 -3.43 -10.14
CA ARG A 498 -6.84 -3.26 -8.77
C ARG A 498 -5.71 -4.23 -8.42
N GLU A 499 -5.84 -5.48 -8.84
CA GLU A 499 -4.84 -6.53 -8.65
C GLU A 499 -4.59 -7.28 -9.97
N VAL A 500 -3.36 -7.74 -10.15
CA VAL A 500 -2.95 -8.67 -11.20
C VAL A 500 -2.36 -9.90 -10.55
N THR A 501 -2.98 -11.05 -10.81
CA THR A 501 -2.57 -12.33 -10.23
C THR A 501 -2.34 -13.36 -11.32
N GLU A 502 -1.23 -14.07 -11.22
CA GLU A 502 -0.84 -15.13 -12.16
C GLU A 502 -0.24 -16.30 -11.40
N ARG A 503 -0.55 -17.51 -11.89
CA ARG A 503 -0.03 -18.78 -11.39
C ARG A 503 1.13 -19.25 -12.27
N PHE A 504 2.22 -19.67 -11.66
CA PHE A 504 3.43 -20.17 -12.32
C PHE A 504 3.85 -21.52 -11.73
N CYS A 505 4.41 -22.37 -12.58
CA CYS A 505 5.17 -23.55 -12.16
C CYS A 505 6.65 -23.26 -12.44
N LEU A 506 7.45 -23.12 -11.40
CA LEU A 506 8.87 -22.77 -11.50
C LEU A 506 9.72 -23.87 -10.84
N PRO A 507 10.88 -24.26 -11.40
CA PRO A 507 11.75 -25.22 -10.72
C PRO A 507 12.34 -24.61 -9.43
N PRO A 508 12.76 -25.45 -8.45
CA PRO A 508 13.44 -24.97 -7.25
C PRO A 508 14.64 -24.08 -7.59
N GLY A 509 14.77 -22.95 -6.90
CA GLY A 509 15.78 -21.94 -7.22
C GLY A 509 15.50 -20.59 -6.58
N GLU A 510 16.42 -19.65 -6.83
CA GLU A 510 16.29 -18.26 -6.38
C GLU A 510 15.82 -17.39 -7.55
N TYR A 511 14.80 -16.59 -7.29
CA TYR A 511 14.16 -15.71 -8.26
C TYR A 511 14.05 -14.28 -7.73
N VAL A 512 13.90 -13.31 -8.62
CA VAL A 512 13.57 -11.93 -8.28
C VAL A 512 12.31 -11.50 -9.01
N ILE A 513 11.33 -11.03 -8.22
CA ILE A 513 10.08 -10.46 -8.69
C ILE A 513 10.21 -8.94 -8.76
N ILE A 514 9.91 -8.37 -9.91
CA ILE A 514 9.96 -6.93 -10.19
C ILE A 514 8.54 -6.41 -10.46
N PRO A 515 7.83 -5.87 -9.46
CA PRO A 515 6.53 -5.23 -9.66
C PRO A 515 6.68 -3.82 -10.25
N THR A 516 5.96 -3.55 -11.34
CA THR A 516 6.08 -2.29 -12.07
C THR A 516 4.73 -1.75 -12.56
N THR A 517 4.69 -0.45 -12.78
CA THR A 517 3.70 0.19 -13.64
C THR A 517 4.12 0.05 -15.11
N PHE A 518 3.19 0.17 -16.05
CA PHE A 518 3.52 0.08 -17.47
C PHE A 518 4.43 1.26 -17.88
N LYS A 519 4.05 2.48 -17.52
CA LYS A 519 4.83 3.70 -17.81
C LYS A 519 5.74 4.05 -16.63
N PRO A 520 6.92 4.63 -16.88
CA PRO A 520 7.75 5.18 -15.80
C PRO A 520 7.10 6.41 -15.19
N HIS A 521 7.56 6.79 -13.99
CA HIS A 521 7.14 7.97 -13.24
C HIS A 521 5.67 8.00 -12.77
N GLU A 522 4.95 6.88 -12.89
CA GLU A 522 3.62 6.73 -12.30
C GLU A 522 3.75 6.39 -10.80
N GLU A 523 3.17 7.24 -9.95
CA GLU A 523 3.25 7.09 -8.50
C GLU A 523 2.10 6.26 -7.96
N GLY A 524 2.37 5.35 -7.04
CA GLY A 524 1.34 4.56 -6.37
C GLY A 524 1.91 3.67 -5.27
N GLU A 525 1.07 3.24 -4.36
CA GLU A 525 1.43 2.22 -3.37
C GLU A 525 0.89 0.87 -3.83
N PHE A 526 1.58 -0.21 -3.45
CA PHE A 526 1.18 -1.56 -3.81
C PHE A 526 1.45 -2.58 -2.70
N ILE A 527 0.88 -3.76 -2.86
CA ILE A 527 1.17 -4.96 -2.08
C ILE A 527 1.51 -6.06 -3.07
N LEU A 528 2.61 -6.75 -2.81
CA LEU A 528 2.97 -7.97 -3.50
C LEU A 528 2.73 -9.13 -2.53
N ARG A 529 1.85 -10.05 -2.91
CA ARG A 529 1.59 -11.29 -2.17
C ARG A 529 2.12 -12.45 -3.01
N VAL A 530 2.92 -13.31 -2.39
CA VAL A 530 3.43 -14.53 -3.03
C VAL A 530 2.96 -15.72 -2.22
N PHE A 531 2.27 -16.64 -2.90
CA PHE A 531 1.75 -17.87 -2.36
C PHE A 531 2.50 -19.04 -2.97
N SER A 532 2.99 -19.95 -2.14
CA SER A 532 3.59 -21.22 -2.59
C SER A 532 2.96 -22.38 -1.85
N GLU A 533 2.80 -23.52 -2.53
CA GLU A 533 2.24 -24.72 -1.90
C GLU A 533 3.18 -25.29 -0.83
N LYS A 534 4.48 -25.32 -1.13
CA LYS A 534 5.56 -25.66 -0.20
C LYS A 534 6.16 -24.44 0.48
N GLN A 535 7.01 -24.67 1.47
CA GLN A 535 7.73 -23.62 2.17
C GLN A 535 8.57 -22.80 1.18
N SER A 536 8.42 -21.48 1.22
CA SER A 536 9.25 -20.53 0.48
C SER A 536 9.63 -19.36 1.38
N THR A 537 10.71 -18.66 1.03
CA THR A 537 11.05 -17.37 1.64
C THR A 537 11.01 -16.30 0.58
N SER A 538 10.48 -15.14 0.94
CA SER A 538 10.54 -13.96 0.09
C SER A 538 10.95 -12.75 0.92
N GLU A 539 11.96 -12.03 0.43
CA GLU A 539 12.59 -10.91 1.13
C GLU A 539 12.82 -9.75 0.16
N GLU A 540 12.77 -8.51 0.65
CA GLU A 540 13.16 -7.34 -0.14
C GLU A 540 14.68 -7.34 -0.36
N ALA A 541 15.13 -7.07 -1.57
CA ALA A 541 16.57 -7.11 -1.90
C ALA A 541 17.40 -5.99 -1.24
N GLU A 542 16.78 -4.98 -0.61
CA GLU A 542 17.42 -3.78 -0.04
C GLU A 542 17.12 -3.56 1.45
N THR A 543 17.52 -4.49 2.32
CA THR A 543 17.26 -4.39 3.78
C THR A 543 18.40 -3.76 4.59
N THR A 544 19.62 -3.72 4.07
CA THR A 544 20.80 -3.29 4.84
C THR A 544 21.04 -1.78 4.77
N ILE A 545 21.21 -1.14 5.93
CA ILE A 545 21.64 0.26 6.04
C ILE A 545 23.06 0.28 6.64
N GLY A 546 24.00 0.96 5.99
CA GLY A 546 25.36 1.04 6.48
C GLY A 546 26.22 2.08 5.75
N SER A 547 27.38 2.41 6.32
CA SER A 547 28.39 3.24 5.69
C SER A 547 29.78 2.64 5.84
N ASP A 548 30.46 2.36 4.72
CA ASP A 548 31.77 1.70 4.70
C ASP A 548 32.89 2.58 5.30
N GLN A 549 32.72 3.91 5.27
CA GLN A 549 33.71 4.86 5.78
C GLN A 549 33.96 4.71 7.29
N THR A 550 32.96 4.29 8.07
CA THR A 550 33.10 4.17 9.54
C THR A 550 33.87 2.93 9.99
N GLN A 551 34.03 1.92 9.13
CA GLN A 551 34.82 0.72 9.47
C GLN A 551 36.34 0.97 9.39
N GLN A 552 36.79 1.90 8.54
CA GLN A 552 38.21 2.29 8.49
C GLN A 552 38.60 3.20 9.67
N ASP A 553 37.67 4.03 10.16
CA ASP A 553 37.91 4.98 11.25
C ASP A 553 37.78 4.39 12.67
N LYS A 554 37.29 3.15 12.84
CA LYS A 554 37.29 2.43 14.14
C LYS A 554 38.69 2.25 14.76
N LYS A 555 39.78 2.54 14.03
CA LYS A 555 41.15 2.54 14.57
C LYS A 555 41.60 3.86 15.21
N GLN A 556 40.83 4.95 15.10
CA GLN A 556 41.09 6.20 15.82
C GLN A 556 39.93 6.50 16.77
N LYS A 557 40.21 6.59 18.07
CA LYS A 557 39.24 7.10 19.06
C LYS A 557 38.97 8.57 18.76
N GLU A 558 37.93 8.87 18.00
CA GLU A 558 37.43 10.24 17.87
C GLU A 558 36.71 10.68 19.15
N LYS A 559 36.83 11.97 19.46
CA LYS A 559 36.11 12.60 20.58
C LYS A 559 34.63 12.77 20.18
N PRO A 560 33.69 12.59 21.12
CA PRO A 560 32.27 12.74 20.82
C PRO A 560 31.96 14.18 20.37
N ILE A 561 30.96 14.30 19.50
CA ILE A 561 30.33 15.57 19.11
C ILE A 561 29.86 16.25 20.40
N VAL A 562 30.34 17.47 20.66
CA VAL A 562 29.95 18.24 21.84
C VAL A 562 28.59 18.88 21.56
N PHE A 563 27.53 18.35 22.18
CA PHE A 563 26.21 18.97 22.10
C PHE A 563 26.17 20.28 22.90
N VAL A 564 25.36 21.24 22.45
CA VAL A 564 25.15 22.53 23.13
C VAL A 564 24.67 22.33 24.59
N SER A 565 24.01 21.20 24.89
CA SER A 565 23.60 20.77 26.24
C SER A 565 24.75 20.30 27.14
N ASP A 566 25.85 19.80 26.59
CA ASP A 566 27.02 19.31 27.36
C ASP A 566 27.99 20.42 27.77
N ARG A 567 27.73 21.67 27.34
CA ARG A 567 28.51 22.85 27.72
C ARG A 567 28.58 23.08 29.25
N ALA A 568 27.58 22.59 30.00
CA ALA A 568 27.50 22.74 31.45
C ALA A 568 28.27 21.66 32.24
N LEU A 569 28.64 20.54 31.63
CA LEU A 569 29.38 19.45 32.29
C LEU A 569 30.87 19.48 31.96
N ALA A 570 31.25 19.86 30.73
CA ALA A 570 32.66 20.00 30.33
C ALA A 570 33.42 21.10 31.10
N SER A 571 32.70 22.07 31.68
CA SER A 571 33.28 23.15 32.49
C SER A 571 33.42 22.79 33.98
N LYS A 572 32.88 21.65 34.45
CA LYS A 572 33.04 21.17 35.83
C LYS A 572 34.13 20.13 36.03
N GLU A 573 34.63 19.49 34.97
CA GLU A 573 35.75 18.53 35.06
C GLU A 573 37.15 19.18 35.00
N ILE A 574 37.23 20.52 34.90
CA ILE A 574 38.51 21.25 34.80
C ILE A 574 38.93 21.90 36.14
N GLU A 575 38.06 21.95 37.17
CA GLU A 575 38.39 22.59 38.46
C GLU A 575 38.77 21.64 39.61
N HIS A 576 38.76 20.32 39.42
CA HIS A 576 38.97 19.40 40.55
C HIS A 576 40.32 18.68 40.65
N ASP A 577 41.31 19.01 39.81
CA ASP A 577 42.62 18.31 39.82
C ASP A 577 43.84 19.23 39.96
N THR A 578 43.73 20.24 40.84
CA THR A 578 44.93 20.89 41.41
C THR A 578 44.84 20.95 42.93
N ILE A 579 45.58 20.08 43.62
CA ILE A 579 46.48 20.38 44.76
C ILE A 579 47.10 19.07 45.33
N ARG A 580 48.43 19.10 45.52
CA ARG A 580 49.42 18.10 46.04
C ARG A 580 49.91 17.07 45.00
N GLY A 581 51.21 16.92 44.70
CA GLY A 581 52.44 17.53 45.19
C GLY A 581 53.66 16.78 44.62
N GLU A 582 54.75 17.52 44.39
CA GLU A 582 56.16 17.09 44.31
C GLU A 582 56.77 16.40 43.05
N LYS A 583 57.47 17.25 42.27
CA LYS A 583 58.86 17.12 41.75
C LYS A 583 59.32 15.81 41.09
N ARG A 584 59.67 15.91 39.79
CA ARG A 584 61.03 15.67 39.25
C ARG A 584 61.18 16.18 37.80
N LYS A 585 62.12 17.11 37.57
CA LYS A 585 62.55 17.58 36.23
C LYS A 585 63.53 16.59 35.59
N LYS A 586 63.42 16.34 34.28
CA LYS A 586 64.50 16.06 33.30
C LYS A 586 63.98 16.25 31.85
N PRO A 587 64.86 16.45 30.83
CA PRO A 587 64.77 17.58 29.90
C PRO A 587 64.00 17.34 28.58
N LYS A 588 63.55 18.44 27.97
CA LYS A 588 62.87 18.53 26.67
C LYS A 588 63.72 17.96 25.53
N ARG A 589 63.24 16.90 24.88
CA ARG A 589 63.68 16.46 23.54
C ARG A 589 62.88 17.28 22.52
N LYS A 590 63.55 18.03 21.65
CA LYS A 590 62.91 18.73 20.52
C LYS A 590 62.27 17.67 19.61
N LEU A 591 60.94 17.63 19.55
CA LEU A 591 60.23 16.93 18.48
C LEU A 591 60.37 17.77 17.21
N LEU A 592 60.89 17.18 16.14
CA LEU A 592 60.83 17.74 14.80
C LEU A 592 59.35 17.87 14.40
N GLN A 593 58.97 19.05 13.91
CA GLN A 593 57.69 19.23 13.22
C GLN A 593 57.78 18.54 11.86
N PRO A 594 56.73 17.82 11.41
CA PRO A 594 56.71 17.25 10.06
C PRO A 594 56.71 18.38 9.02
N GLU A 595 57.53 18.23 7.97
CA GLU A 595 57.58 19.17 6.85
C GLU A 595 56.23 19.22 6.14
N GLU A 596 55.63 20.42 6.06
CA GLU A 596 54.40 20.65 5.30
C GLU A 596 54.65 20.52 3.80
N THR A 597 53.78 19.78 3.13
CA THR A 597 53.79 19.66 1.66
C THR A 597 53.48 21.00 0.99
N GLU A 598 54.00 21.24 -0.22
CA GLU A 598 53.77 22.50 -0.96
C GLU A 598 52.27 22.76 -1.24
N GLU A 599 51.47 21.71 -1.39
CA GLU A 599 50.00 21.82 -1.48
C GLU A 599 49.37 22.32 -0.17
N GLU A 600 49.91 21.94 0.99
CA GLU A 600 49.43 22.39 2.30
C GLU A 600 49.78 23.86 2.55
N LYS A 601 50.94 24.32 2.07
CA LYS A 601 51.31 25.74 2.12
C LYS A 601 50.40 26.58 1.23
N GLN A 602 50.10 26.12 0.01
CA GLN A 602 49.14 26.80 -0.88
C GLN A 602 47.73 26.79 -0.29
N PHE A 603 47.29 25.68 0.29
CA PHE A 603 45.97 25.56 0.91
C PHE A 603 45.84 26.44 2.17
N ARG A 604 46.90 26.54 2.98
CA ARG A 604 46.97 27.43 4.14
C ARG A 604 47.01 28.91 3.73
N ALA A 605 47.72 29.25 2.65
CA ALA A 605 47.71 30.61 2.10
C ALA A 605 46.32 31.01 1.58
N ILE A 606 45.62 30.09 0.92
CA ILE A 606 44.23 30.27 0.51
C ILE A 606 43.35 30.47 1.74
N TYR A 607 43.44 29.59 2.75
CA TYR A 607 42.68 29.71 4.00
C TYR A 607 42.91 31.05 4.72
N GLN A 608 44.18 31.48 4.86
CA GLN A 608 44.54 32.76 5.50
C GLN A 608 44.07 33.99 4.73
N GLN A 609 43.93 33.88 3.41
CA GLN A 609 43.39 34.98 2.60
C GLN A 609 41.87 35.12 2.77
N ILE A 610 41.21 34.11 3.34
CA ILE A 610 39.76 34.03 3.37
C ILE A 610 39.18 34.06 4.78
N ALA A 611 39.77 33.32 5.71
CA ALA A 611 39.43 33.44 7.12
C ALA A 611 39.77 34.89 7.51
N GLY A 612 38.77 35.63 7.98
CA GLY A 612 38.96 37.04 8.36
C GLY A 612 39.90 37.18 9.55
N ASP A 613 39.79 38.31 10.26
CA ASP A 613 40.64 38.58 11.43
C ASP A 613 40.50 37.53 12.56
N ASP A 614 39.42 36.75 12.56
CA ASP A 614 39.13 35.68 13.52
C ASP A 614 39.74 34.32 13.15
N MET A 615 40.40 34.20 11.98
CA MET A 615 41.03 32.97 11.49
C MET A 615 40.08 31.76 11.50
N GLN A 616 38.77 32.00 11.31
CA GLN A 616 37.72 31.00 11.17
C GLN A 616 36.83 31.33 9.97
N ILE A 617 36.23 30.33 9.33
CA ILE A 617 35.37 30.54 8.14
C ILE A 617 33.90 30.42 8.53
N CYS A 618 33.11 31.48 8.29
CA CYS A 618 31.66 31.46 8.45
C CYS A 618 30.91 31.02 7.17
N ALA A 619 29.61 30.75 7.27
CA ALA A 619 28.80 30.26 6.14
C ALA A 619 28.81 31.20 4.90
N ASN A 620 28.83 32.52 5.12
CA ASN A 620 28.88 33.51 4.03
C ASN A 620 30.24 33.51 3.32
N GLU A 621 31.32 33.38 4.09
CA GLU A 621 32.68 33.27 3.56
C GLU A 621 32.81 31.96 2.79
N LEU A 622 32.39 30.84 3.37
CA LEU A 622 32.38 29.53 2.70
C LEU A 622 31.64 29.58 1.36
N LYS A 623 30.45 30.18 1.31
CA LYS A 623 29.69 30.36 0.06
C LYS A 623 30.47 31.11 -1.00
N THR A 624 31.13 32.20 -0.61
CA THR A 624 31.90 33.05 -1.51
C THR A 624 33.13 32.33 -2.06
N ILE A 625 33.81 31.55 -1.20
CA ILE A 625 34.96 30.72 -1.59
C ILE A 625 34.55 29.69 -2.61
N LEU A 626 33.55 28.89 -2.27
CA LEU A 626 33.15 27.77 -3.09
C LEU A 626 32.67 28.28 -4.45
N LYS A 627 31.94 29.40 -4.49
CA LYS A 627 31.58 30.07 -5.74
C LYS A 627 32.81 30.50 -6.55
N ASN A 628 33.79 31.14 -5.92
CA ASN A 628 34.99 31.62 -6.61
C ASN A 628 35.87 30.47 -7.13
N VAL A 629 36.00 29.39 -6.36
CA VAL A 629 36.80 28.22 -6.75
C VAL A 629 36.09 27.43 -7.85
N LEU A 630 34.78 27.23 -7.75
CA LEU A 630 33.99 26.63 -8.82
C LEU A 630 34.05 27.45 -10.11
N SER A 631 33.99 28.79 -10.03
CA SER A 631 34.07 29.66 -11.21
C SER A 631 35.43 29.65 -11.92
N LYS A 632 36.52 29.32 -11.22
CA LYS A 632 37.87 29.17 -11.81
C LYS A 632 38.06 27.84 -12.53
N HIS A 633 37.31 26.82 -12.16
CA HIS A 633 37.21 25.60 -12.95
C HIS A 633 36.11 25.79 -13.99
N ASN A 634 36.48 26.17 -15.23
CA ASN A 634 35.56 26.23 -16.40
C ASN A 634 34.71 24.95 -16.58
N ASP A 635 35.19 23.89 -15.94
CA ASP A 635 34.57 22.66 -15.50
C ASP A 635 33.25 22.68 -14.74
N ILE A 636 32.67 23.75 -14.19
CA ILE A 636 31.38 23.69 -13.42
C ILE A 636 30.59 25.00 -13.60
N LYS A 637 29.45 24.97 -14.31
CA LYS A 637 28.50 26.10 -14.36
C LYS A 637 27.39 25.91 -13.32
N SER A 638 27.72 26.14 -12.04
CA SER A 638 26.73 26.23 -10.95
C SER A 638 26.57 27.69 -10.55
N GLU A 639 25.36 28.10 -10.13
CA GLU A 639 25.12 29.43 -9.52
C GLU A 639 25.89 29.64 -8.19
N GLY A 640 26.53 28.58 -7.70
CA GLY A 640 27.23 28.47 -6.43
C GLY A 640 26.41 27.65 -5.43
N PHE A 641 26.99 27.38 -4.26
CA PHE A 641 26.27 26.70 -3.19
C PHE A 641 25.25 27.64 -2.52
N SER A 642 24.10 27.09 -2.11
CA SER A 642 23.17 27.84 -1.28
C SER A 642 23.76 28.12 0.10
N LEU A 643 23.22 29.14 0.76
CA LEU A 643 23.64 29.48 2.13
C LEU A 643 23.35 28.32 3.10
N GLU A 644 22.27 27.58 2.83
CA GLU A 644 21.82 26.46 3.63
C GLU A 644 22.76 25.26 3.51
N THR A 645 23.22 24.96 2.28
CA THR A 645 24.26 23.94 2.06
C THR A 645 25.55 24.30 2.80
N CYS A 646 25.97 25.57 2.75
CA CYS A 646 27.14 26.01 3.51
C CYS A 646 26.96 25.90 5.03
N ARG A 647 25.76 26.17 5.56
CA ARG A 647 25.47 25.95 6.99
C ARG A 647 25.50 24.47 7.35
N SER A 648 24.93 23.61 6.52
CA SER A 648 24.93 22.15 6.72
C SER A 648 26.37 21.59 6.68
N MET A 649 27.21 22.10 5.78
CA MET A 649 28.64 21.75 5.72
C MET A 649 29.39 22.13 7.00
N ILE A 650 29.08 23.30 7.57
CA ILE A 650 29.66 23.73 8.83
C ILE A 650 29.18 22.82 9.96
N ALA A 651 27.87 22.57 10.06
CA ALA A 651 27.30 21.71 11.09
C ALA A 651 27.90 20.28 11.09
N LEU A 652 28.22 19.72 9.92
CA LEU A 652 28.89 18.42 9.80
C LEU A 652 30.31 18.41 10.39
N MET A 653 31.02 19.53 10.27
CA MET A 653 32.47 19.63 10.48
C MET A 653 32.85 20.35 11.77
N ASP A 654 31.91 21.11 12.34
CA ASP A 654 32.04 21.93 13.56
C ASP A 654 32.14 21.03 14.80
N THR A 655 33.32 20.44 14.99
CA THR A 655 33.59 19.55 16.12
C THR A 655 33.83 20.32 17.42
N ASP A 656 34.20 21.60 17.32
CA ASP A 656 34.45 22.49 18.44
C ASP A 656 33.21 23.31 18.88
N GLY A 657 32.10 23.21 18.13
CA GLY A 657 30.81 23.83 18.46
C GLY A 657 30.85 25.35 18.36
N THR A 658 31.75 25.89 17.55
CA THR A 658 31.95 27.33 17.33
C THR A 658 30.98 27.90 16.30
N GLY A 659 30.33 27.04 15.49
CA GLY A 659 29.50 27.44 14.36
C GLY A 659 30.31 28.03 13.19
N LYS A 660 31.62 27.79 13.16
CA LYS A 660 32.56 28.23 12.12
C LYS A 660 33.59 27.12 11.86
N LEU A 661 34.35 27.22 10.76
CA LEU A 661 35.36 26.21 10.40
C LEU A 661 36.78 26.67 10.71
N ASN A 662 37.50 25.86 11.48
CA ASN A 662 38.95 25.99 11.61
C ASN A 662 39.70 25.37 10.41
N LEU A 663 41.02 25.57 10.33
CA LEU A 663 41.83 25.12 9.18
C LEU A 663 41.78 23.60 8.96
N GLN A 664 41.74 22.81 10.03
CA GLN A 664 41.73 21.34 9.93
C GLN A 664 40.37 20.84 9.45
N GLU A 665 39.29 21.39 10.01
CA GLU A 665 37.91 21.10 9.60
C GLU A 665 37.67 21.47 8.14
N PHE A 666 38.11 22.66 7.73
CA PHE A 666 38.00 23.09 6.33
C PHE A 666 38.80 22.20 5.38
N LYS A 667 40.01 21.76 5.77
CA LYS A 667 40.82 20.83 4.97
C LYS A 667 40.11 19.48 4.78
N HIS A 668 39.51 18.96 5.85
CA HIS A 668 38.78 17.69 5.79
C HIS A 668 37.52 17.81 4.92
N LEU A 669 36.73 18.86 5.11
CA LEU A 669 35.56 19.17 4.28
C LEU A 669 35.92 19.27 2.79
N TRP A 670 37.00 19.98 2.47
CA TRP A 670 37.44 20.18 1.09
C TRP A 670 37.85 18.88 0.40
N LYS A 671 38.50 17.97 1.14
CA LYS A 671 38.85 16.64 0.62
C LYS A 671 37.58 15.85 0.26
N LYS A 672 36.59 15.83 1.15
CA LYS A 672 35.31 15.14 0.89
C LYS A 672 34.53 15.72 -0.28
N ILE A 673 34.46 17.05 -0.39
CA ILE A 673 33.83 17.71 -1.54
C ILE A 673 34.51 17.29 -2.84
N LYS A 674 35.84 17.19 -2.88
CA LYS A 674 36.57 16.71 -4.07
C LYS A 674 36.26 15.25 -4.42
N ASP A 675 36.20 14.38 -3.41
CA ASP A 675 35.90 12.96 -3.62
C ASP A 675 34.47 12.79 -4.18
N TRP A 676 33.49 13.47 -3.60
CA TRP A 676 32.11 13.47 -4.10
C TRP A 676 31.96 14.16 -5.47
N GLN A 677 32.74 15.21 -5.74
CA GLN A 677 32.78 15.86 -7.06
C GLN A 677 33.27 14.89 -8.14
N LEU A 678 34.24 14.02 -7.83
CA LEU A 678 34.74 13.02 -8.77
C LEU A 678 33.68 11.95 -9.08
N ILE A 679 32.85 11.59 -8.09
CA ILE A 679 31.71 10.69 -8.29
C ILE A 679 30.66 11.38 -9.17
N PHE A 680 30.27 12.61 -8.84
CA PHE A 680 29.29 13.38 -9.62
C PHE A 680 29.68 13.49 -11.10
N LYS A 681 30.95 13.82 -11.40
CA LYS A 681 31.47 13.90 -12.77
C LYS A 681 31.41 12.58 -13.55
N ARG A 682 31.40 11.43 -12.88
CA ARG A 682 31.26 10.13 -13.54
C ARG A 682 29.83 9.88 -14.02
N TYR A 683 28.84 10.43 -13.32
CA TYR A 683 27.42 10.24 -13.61
C TYR A 683 26.83 11.36 -14.47
N ASP A 684 27.37 12.59 -14.43
CA ASP A 684 26.99 13.68 -15.34
C ASP A 684 27.58 13.49 -16.76
N LYS A 685 27.07 12.50 -17.49
CA LYS A 685 27.52 12.17 -18.86
C LYS A 685 27.23 13.28 -19.85
N ASP A 686 26.13 13.98 -19.66
CA ASP A 686 25.64 15.01 -20.57
C ASP A 686 26.27 16.38 -20.28
N LYS A 687 27.09 16.49 -19.22
CA LYS A 687 27.75 17.71 -18.74
C LYS A 687 26.76 18.84 -18.53
N ASN A 688 25.55 18.49 -18.14
CA ASN A 688 24.46 19.42 -17.92
C ASN A 688 24.44 19.94 -16.47
N TRP A 689 25.41 19.54 -15.64
CA TRP A 689 25.56 19.91 -14.23
C TRP A 689 24.45 19.39 -13.32
N SER A 690 23.79 18.33 -13.75
CA SER A 690 22.77 17.64 -13.00
C SER A 690 22.90 16.14 -13.20
N ILE A 691 22.53 15.38 -12.17
CA ILE A 691 22.36 13.94 -12.30
C ILE A 691 20.89 13.61 -12.13
N SER A 692 20.41 12.58 -12.81
CA SER A 692 19.05 12.11 -12.57
C SER A 692 18.94 11.53 -11.15
N SER A 693 17.76 11.64 -10.56
CA SER A 693 17.46 11.02 -9.26
C SER A 693 17.64 9.49 -9.27
N PHE A 694 17.58 8.84 -10.43
CA PHE A 694 17.90 7.42 -10.59
C PHE A 694 19.41 7.14 -10.51
N GLU A 695 20.24 8.00 -11.08
CA GLU A 695 21.71 7.91 -10.98
C GLU A 695 22.22 8.24 -9.58
N MET A 696 21.49 9.08 -8.83
CA MET A 696 21.79 9.39 -7.43
C MET A 696 21.94 8.13 -6.57
N ARG A 697 21.12 7.10 -6.81
CA ARG A 697 21.23 5.81 -6.11
C ARG A 697 22.61 5.18 -6.28
N ASN A 698 23.14 5.19 -7.50
CA ASN A 698 24.46 4.63 -7.78
C ASN A 698 25.58 5.53 -7.23
N ALA A 699 25.40 6.85 -7.30
CA ALA A 699 26.35 7.80 -6.72
C ALA A 699 26.47 7.66 -5.19
N VAL A 700 25.37 7.37 -4.49
CA VAL A 700 25.34 7.11 -3.03
C VAL A 700 26.07 5.81 -2.69
N ASN A 701 25.81 4.75 -3.44
CA ASN A 701 26.53 3.47 -3.29
C ASN A 701 28.04 3.63 -3.54
N ASP A 702 28.44 4.31 -4.62
CA ASP A 702 29.86 4.57 -4.95
C ASP A 702 30.60 5.43 -3.93
N ALA A 703 29.86 6.24 -3.17
CA ALA A 703 30.42 7.02 -2.06
C ALA A 703 30.58 6.19 -0.77
N GLY A 704 30.11 4.95 -0.77
CA GLY A 704 30.20 4.02 0.36
C GLY A 704 29.02 4.08 1.32
N PHE A 705 27.87 4.61 0.90
CA PHE A 705 26.64 4.53 1.68
C PHE A 705 25.71 3.47 1.10
N GLN A 706 25.28 2.54 1.95
CA GLN A 706 24.25 1.55 1.64
C GLN A 706 22.97 2.00 2.33
N LEU A 707 21.97 2.37 1.55
CA LEU A 707 20.68 2.83 2.05
C LEU A 707 19.61 1.85 1.63
N ASN A 708 18.57 1.72 2.46
CA ASN A 708 17.37 1.03 2.02
C ASN A 708 16.58 1.89 1.03
N ARG A 709 15.64 1.25 0.35
CA ARG A 709 14.76 1.88 -0.63
C ARG A 709 14.07 3.16 -0.16
N GLN A 710 13.66 3.20 1.10
CA GLN A 710 12.86 4.30 1.65
C GLN A 710 13.66 5.57 1.82
N LEU A 711 14.94 5.44 2.17
CA LEU A 711 15.86 6.55 2.24
C LEU A 711 16.14 7.12 0.85
N TYR A 712 16.23 6.27 -0.18
CA TYR A 712 16.33 6.74 -1.58
C TYR A 712 15.10 7.53 -2.02
N ASP A 713 13.88 7.07 -1.65
CA ASP A 713 12.65 7.82 -1.91
C ASP A 713 12.69 9.21 -1.25
N ILE A 714 13.15 9.30 0.02
CA ILE A 714 13.28 10.57 0.74
C ILE A 714 14.32 11.49 0.07
N ILE A 715 15.44 10.94 -0.39
CA ILE A 715 16.47 11.70 -1.10
C ILE A 715 15.91 12.30 -2.38
N ALA A 716 15.22 11.50 -3.20
CA ALA A 716 14.61 11.98 -4.44
C ALA A 716 13.56 13.07 -4.15
N MET A 717 12.69 12.87 -3.16
CA MET A 717 11.65 13.86 -2.81
C MET A 717 12.21 15.18 -2.28
N ARG A 718 13.33 15.15 -1.56
CA ARG A 718 13.89 16.34 -0.90
C ARG A 718 14.85 17.14 -1.79
N TYR A 719 15.64 16.46 -2.63
CA TYR A 719 16.77 17.06 -3.33
C TYR A 719 16.62 17.11 -4.86
N ALA A 720 15.63 16.42 -5.44
CA ALA A 720 15.39 16.49 -6.88
C ALA A 720 14.42 17.64 -7.23
N ASP A 721 14.60 18.23 -8.40
CA ASP A 721 13.72 19.26 -8.97
C ASP A 721 12.45 18.65 -9.61
N GLU A 722 11.58 19.50 -10.19
CA GLU A 722 10.35 19.07 -10.88
C GLU A 722 10.60 18.13 -12.08
N ARG A 723 11.84 18.14 -12.62
CA ARG A 723 12.31 17.30 -13.72
C ARG A 723 13.06 16.06 -13.23
N LEU A 724 13.13 15.84 -11.92
CA LEU A 724 13.81 14.72 -11.27
C LEU A 724 15.33 14.76 -11.44
N ASN A 725 15.87 15.96 -11.60
CA ASN A 725 17.29 16.22 -11.66
C ASN A 725 17.77 16.77 -10.32
N ILE A 726 18.96 16.34 -9.92
CA ILE A 726 19.65 16.83 -8.72
C ILE A 726 20.86 17.62 -9.20
N ASP A 727 20.88 18.91 -8.88
CA ASP A 727 22.01 19.77 -9.18
C ASP A 727 23.17 19.53 -8.21
N PHE A 728 24.35 20.08 -8.52
CA PHE A 728 25.54 19.85 -7.71
C PHE A 728 25.41 20.39 -6.27
N ASP A 729 24.67 21.48 -6.05
CA ASP A 729 24.43 22.03 -4.70
C ASP A 729 23.60 21.06 -3.86
N SER A 730 22.46 20.60 -4.38
CA SER A 730 21.57 19.66 -3.71
C SER A 730 22.22 18.30 -3.49
N TYR A 731 23.03 17.85 -4.47
CA TYR A 731 23.86 16.65 -4.36
C TYR A 731 24.77 16.73 -3.13
N ILE A 732 25.65 17.73 -3.05
CA ILE A 732 26.59 17.85 -1.92
C ILE A 732 25.84 18.06 -0.59
N CYS A 733 24.76 18.84 -0.59
CA CYS A 733 23.93 19.04 0.61
C CYS A 733 23.38 17.70 1.15
N CYS A 734 22.92 16.81 0.26
CA CYS A 734 22.46 15.48 0.62
C CYS A 734 23.58 14.63 1.25
N PHE A 735 24.77 14.58 0.64
CA PHE A 735 25.90 13.80 1.14
C PHE A 735 26.40 14.29 2.50
N VAL A 736 26.48 15.61 2.67
CA VAL A 736 26.87 16.23 3.95
C VAL A 736 25.89 15.85 5.05
N ARG A 737 24.58 15.97 4.79
CA ARG A 737 23.55 15.62 5.77
C ARG A 737 23.53 14.13 6.09
N LEU A 738 23.62 13.28 5.06
CA LEU A 738 23.63 11.83 5.23
C LEU A 738 24.80 11.40 6.11
N GLU A 739 25.99 11.94 5.86
CA GLU A 739 27.17 11.67 6.68
C GLU A 739 27.00 12.17 8.11
N GLY A 740 26.45 13.38 8.30
CA GLY A 740 26.20 13.95 9.62
C GLY A 740 25.25 13.08 10.44
N MET A 741 24.19 12.56 9.81
CA MET A 741 23.25 11.64 10.44
C MET A 741 23.90 10.33 10.85
N PHE A 742 24.71 9.70 9.98
CA PHE A 742 25.44 8.47 10.32
C PHE A 742 26.45 8.69 11.46
N ARG A 743 27.19 9.80 11.42
CA ARG A 743 28.15 10.15 12.50
C ARG A 743 27.44 10.36 13.83
N ALA A 744 26.34 11.12 13.84
CA ALA A 744 25.55 11.35 15.03
C ALA A 744 24.96 10.05 15.58
N PHE A 745 24.37 9.21 14.73
CA PHE A 745 23.82 7.92 15.12
C PHE A 745 24.88 7.01 15.77
N ASN A 746 26.03 6.85 15.11
CA ASN A 746 27.14 6.04 15.62
C ASN A 746 27.76 6.59 16.91
N ALA A 747 27.67 7.90 17.15
CA ALA A 747 28.13 8.51 18.41
C ALA A 747 27.20 8.20 19.59
N PHE A 748 25.90 8.04 19.33
CA PHE A 748 24.90 7.67 20.35
C PHE A 748 24.75 6.16 20.54
N ASP A 749 24.97 5.36 19.50
CA ASP A 749 24.93 3.90 19.52
C ASP A 749 26.23 3.31 20.11
N LYS A 750 26.34 3.36 21.45
CA LYS A 750 27.55 2.93 22.18
C LYS A 750 27.68 1.41 22.29
N ASP A 751 26.57 0.70 22.25
CA ASP A 751 26.44 -0.75 22.36
C ASP A 751 26.40 -1.46 20.99
N GLY A 752 26.16 -0.72 19.90
CA GLY A 752 26.15 -1.26 18.54
C GLY A 752 24.93 -2.14 18.28
N ASP A 753 23.85 -1.92 19.02
CA ASP A 753 22.60 -2.68 18.89
C ASP A 753 21.69 -2.10 17.79
N GLY A 754 22.07 -0.95 17.21
CA GLY A 754 21.31 -0.26 16.17
C GLY A 754 20.12 0.53 16.71
N ILE A 755 20.05 0.83 18.01
CA ILE A 755 18.95 1.57 18.63
C ILE A 755 19.49 2.70 19.53
N ILE A 756 19.15 3.96 19.17
CA ILE A 756 19.46 5.13 20.01
C ILE A 756 18.26 5.55 20.85
N LYS A 757 18.49 5.88 22.12
CA LYS A 757 17.46 6.44 23.02
C LYS A 757 17.74 7.92 23.25
N LEU A 758 16.83 8.78 22.80
CA LEU A 758 16.94 10.23 22.92
C LEU A 758 15.75 10.78 23.71
N ASN A 759 16.00 11.77 24.57
CA ASN A 759 14.94 12.58 25.15
C ASN A 759 14.50 13.69 24.17
N VAL A 760 13.41 14.39 24.49
CA VAL A 760 12.84 15.44 23.61
C VAL A 760 13.86 16.55 23.32
N LEU A 761 14.68 16.94 24.31
CA LEU A 761 15.68 17.99 24.14
C LEU A 761 16.79 17.54 23.18
N GLU A 762 17.34 16.34 23.39
CA GLU A 762 18.37 15.74 22.54
C GLU A 762 17.88 15.56 21.10
N TRP A 763 16.64 15.08 20.92
CA TRP A 763 16.01 14.96 19.62
C TRP A 763 15.89 16.31 18.89
N LEU A 764 15.40 17.34 19.59
CA LEU A 764 15.27 18.68 19.02
C LEU A 764 16.63 19.31 18.71
N GLN A 765 17.65 19.09 19.54
CA GLN A 765 19.01 19.57 19.29
C GLN A 765 19.62 18.89 18.06
N LEU A 766 19.45 17.58 17.92
CA LEU A 766 19.98 16.83 16.79
C LEU A 766 19.30 17.24 15.48
N THR A 767 17.97 17.39 15.48
CA THR A 767 17.20 17.71 14.27
C THR A 767 17.28 19.18 13.84
N MET A 768 17.48 20.11 14.78
CA MET A 768 17.59 21.55 14.46
C MET A 768 18.99 21.97 14.01
N TYR A 769 20.03 21.27 14.47
CA TYR A 769 21.42 21.60 14.14
C TYR A 769 21.94 20.86 12.90
N SER A 770 21.22 19.83 12.42
CA SER A 770 21.57 18.96 11.27
C SER A 770 21.16 19.47 9.89
#